data_AF-A0A9N7UYD7-F1
#
_entry.id   AF-A0A9N7UYD7-F1
#
_cell.length_a   1.000
_cell.length_b   1.000
_cell.length_c   1.000
_cell.angle_alpha   90.00
_cell.angle_beta   90.00
_cell.angle_gamma   90.00
#
_symmetry.space_group_name_H-M   'P 1'
#
loop_
_entity.id
_entity.type
_entity.pdbx_description
1 polymer ?
#
loop_
_entity_poly.entity_id
_entity_poly.type
_entity_poly.pdbx_seq_one_letter_code
_entity_poly.pdbx_strand_id
1 'polypeptide(L)'
;MNVLHAFMFGYVFTAAITMGECVLQAISSESDESLPGNFIGFKSAPDKVVDGSVVHVRYRCLRPCQLAVEVVVSTSRKTDLVVFRRKWISGRLGVYRIHQVQLRLPPSILYQADFFNRDALEVDNATVRAWLVHLKNGTVPRRHGDSMFSIYKVLEITPLSERPAKPPTESLSWFARLMWQMTRDRTSPCPHEPDIIEVLNFPLASTGETFGMVRRFQPFVDQALERGRLHAVTQPSVTISVWIYLLRRCHNSLCGIIHHLNRRNEYDSVLMMLTDTGDIIIQARLTTGEEEAFKVSVTLPLRKWIRLDCSIQDPKVLLYVSWDDETQRHVYDFSDSIHYDDTEGYFVIGGSKFLPGIHGYFGPIKYYRFGTEEIKNQLHLKTLQELDKTHRECQEIKAFTKAFLKEVTESHNLSTNSKAVCTPHFIRLWVQPGEKTCSQTWTWETPLKYSSLFHLLQTKEEQVRTGSLDMKGLRTTLFQEAVAAMFTADQTQIKITSEHMSWLLASSCFGNHEASLLLASIHLSGLGHPVDHNQGHVYSLIGASGDGRFALMHAGYKHTQGIDGFPKDLDMAYSYYSNAGLQSQSDTAYIHEDKQYILEHIYLSNQEDLDSLTHEESDFFQFLKFEAKRGHAESQGHLGTMLYWGQNGVSKDIVRAAKWLHRSSMQMKDPLAMYDYSLLLMKGLGVKKNQTLALHLLKKAAAMGSTEALNGLGWYHGIILDDHESAVKYFEQAALNGSVDGMYNLGIYHLSGKNPRIPLRNETAAFQYFVNASRFGHVAASVEAAWYLSTGSLGGVSQDAERAVIMLKKVCERNGHLGFMIRDALQAYLQGSRQEAFVKYVLAAETGLGLAQSNAAHLCEELDLSYDCQWRYHNFSILNYNSHPSALLKMGDYYYYSSGIPEDSLSLVGQALSMYSRAALAGSPQGMYNLGILAQQGHALPQSVRGMFNVTHYDEEDIVVEKVLRRCAETEDEDTVTPCSLALLGLQMGTAWRRMTQNGAQLLLAYASLLSVCALLVFIPLQSCLGQRVSGRRPVPLRARTSPVSQEGVNLNREQDGIMGGTHRVAGNLWLTVLNGEQWLRQTSDLAVTLSGVCLCAFWTTFLYHLL
;
A
#
# COMPACT_ATOMS: atom_id res chain seq x y z
N MET A 1 18.70 52.26 32.33
CA MET A 1 18.90 53.25 33.42
C MET A 1 19.35 54.56 32.79
N ASN A 2 18.99 55.70 33.39
CA ASN A 2 19.48 57.07 33.15
C ASN A 2 19.35 57.59 31.70
N VAL A 3 18.32 58.38 31.33
CA VAL A 3 18.06 59.81 31.69
C VAL A 3 19.13 60.73 31.08
N LEU A 4 18.96 61.52 29.99
CA LEU A 4 17.90 62.47 29.53
C LEU A 4 18.11 63.90 30.11
N HIS A 5 18.01 64.94 29.25
CA HIS A 5 18.38 66.38 29.44
C HIS A 5 19.90 66.68 29.48
N ALA A 6 20.42 67.84 29.05
CA ALA A 6 19.97 68.97 28.19
C ALA A 6 21.25 69.80 27.80
N PHE A 7 21.29 70.76 26.85
CA PHE A 7 20.60 72.07 26.78
C PHE A 7 20.77 72.77 25.40
N MET A 8 20.23 73.99 25.26
CA MET A 8 20.13 74.79 24.01
C MET A 8 21.23 75.88 23.83
N PHE A 9 21.30 76.46 22.62
CA PHE A 9 22.19 77.56 22.15
C PHE A 9 23.68 77.16 22.03
N GLY A 10 24.50 77.57 21.04
CA GLY A 10 24.38 78.40 19.82
C GLY A 10 25.77 78.44 19.13
N TYR A 11 26.13 79.25 18.12
CA TYR A 11 25.43 80.15 17.17
C TYR A 11 26.46 80.58 16.06
N VAL A 12 26.02 81.09 14.90
CA VAL A 12 26.82 81.81 13.85
C VAL A 12 27.81 80.99 12.98
N PHE A 13 27.64 81.03 11.64
CA PHE A 13 28.60 81.63 10.67
C PHE A 13 28.00 81.74 9.25
N THR A 14 28.45 82.71 8.44
CA THR A 14 27.81 83.09 7.16
C THR A 14 28.79 83.61 6.08
N ALA A 15 28.56 83.19 4.82
CA ALA A 15 29.05 83.79 3.55
C ALA A 15 30.59 83.76 3.32
N ALA A 16 31.17 83.97 2.11
CA ALA A 16 30.69 84.59 0.85
C ALA A 16 31.55 84.14 -0.38
N ILE A 17 31.50 84.92 -1.51
CA ILE A 17 32.51 85.02 -2.63
C ILE A 17 32.48 83.88 -3.71
N THR A 18 32.60 84.09 -5.05
CA THR A 18 32.41 85.24 -6.00
C THR A 18 32.27 84.77 -7.48
N MET A 19 31.54 85.56 -8.29
CA MET A 19 31.72 86.01 -9.71
C MET A 19 32.45 85.18 -10.82
N GLY A 20 31.90 85.32 -12.05
CA GLY A 20 32.58 85.16 -13.37
C GLY A 20 32.50 83.76 -13.99
N GLU A 21 32.23 83.54 -15.29
CA GLU A 21 31.89 84.39 -16.46
C GLU A 21 30.89 83.61 -17.38
N CYS A 22 30.49 83.94 -18.63
CA CYS A 22 30.89 84.97 -19.62
C CYS A 22 29.68 85.43 -20.50
N VAL A 23 29.89 85.78 -21.78
CA VAL A 23 29.09 86.79 -22.51
C VAL A 23 28.74 86.43 -23.99
N LEU A 24 27.69 87.08 -24.51
CA LEU A 24 27.26 87.33 -25.92
C LEU A 24 26.27 86.39 -26.66
N GLN A 25 25.18 87.04 -27.13
CA GLN A 25 24.40 86.88 -28.37
C GLN A 25 23.98 85.49 -28.92
N ALA A 26 22.66 85.35 -29.13
CA ALA A 26 22.06 85.68 -30.43
C ALA A 26 20.56 86.02 -30.31
N ILE A 27 20.03 86.88 -31.19
CA ILE A 27 18.59 87.01 -31.47
C ILE A 27 18.39 86.63 -32.93
N SER A 28 17.54 85.64 -33.18
CA SER A 28 16.94 85.39 -34.48
C SER A 28 15.55 84.78 -34.28
N SER A 29 14.54 85.41 -34.87
CA SER A 29 13.15 85.01 -34.77
C SER A 29 12.74 84.09 -35.92
N GLU A 30 12.34 82.87 -35.61
CA GLU A 30 11.55 82.00 -36.49
C GLU A 30 10.84 80.96 -35.60
N SER A 31 9.55 80.66 -35.75
CA SER A 31 8.55 81.16 -36.70
C SER A 31 7.18 81.36 -36.02
N ASP A 32 6.40 82.33 -36.50
CA ASP A 32 5.04 82.57 -36.03
C ASP A 32 4.08 81.52 -36.64
N GLU A 33 3.74 80.46 -35.90
CA GLU A 33 2.51 79.71 -36.22
C GLU A 33 1.31 80.49 -35.67
N SER A 34 0.71 81.29 -36.55
CA SER A 34 -0.53 82.03 -36.32
C SER A 34 -1.73 81.09 -36.17
N LEU A 35 -1.80 80.35 -35.04
CA LEU A 35 -2.78 79.30 -34.76
C LEU A 35 -4.23 79.75 -35.08
N PRO A 36 -4.86 79.20 -36.14
CA PRO A 36 -6.14 79.70 -36.63
C PRO A 36 -7.30 79.11 -35.83
N GLY A 37 -7.77 79.85 -34.82
CA GLY A 37 -9.05 79.59 -34.15
C GLY A 37 -8.95 79.19 -32.67
N ASN A 38 -9.77 78.22 -32.26
CA ASN A 38 -9.75 77.66 -30.91
C ASN A 38 -8.58 76.67 -30.77
N PHE A 39 -8.02 76.53 -29.57
CA PHE A 39 -6.89 75.64 -29.31
C PHE A 39 -6.94 75.04 -27.91
N ILE A 40 -6.44 73.81 -27.75
CA ILE A 40 -6.15 73.17 -26.46
C ILE A 40 -4.83 72.38 -26.56
N GLY A 41 -4.01 72.43 -25.51
CA GLY A 41 -2.77 71.66 -25.38
C GLY A 41 -2.42 71.45 -23.90
N PHE A 42 -1.61 70.44 -23.58
CA PHE A 42 -0.94 70.40 -22.28
C PHE A 42 0.25 71.37 -22.30
N LYS A 43 0.49 72.06 -21.18
CA LYS A 43 1.77 72.73 -20.87
C LYS A 43 2.62 71.84 -19.97
N SER A 44 1.99 71.15 -19.03
CA SER A 44 2.55 69.99 -18.33
C SER A 44 1.43 69.04 -17.93
N ALA A 45 1.74 67.75 -17.90
CA ALA A 45 0.90 66.69 -17.36
C ALA A 45 1.86 65.61 -16.82
N PRO A 46 1.52 64.92 -15.70
CA PRO A 46 2.42 63.92 -15.12
C PRO A 46 2.71 62.79 -16.10
N ASP A 47 3.77 62.03 -15.84
CA ASP A 47 4.13 60.82 -16.58
C ASP A 47 3.58 59.57 -15.88
N LYS A 48 3.54 59.58 -14.54
CA LYS A 48 3.03 58.49 -13.68
C LYS A 48 1.71 58.82 -12.99
N VAL A 49 0.93 57.79 -12.67
CA VAL A 49 -0.30 57.89 -11.86
C VAL A 49 0.04 58.15 -10.38
N VAL A 50 0.11 59.42 -9.98
CA VAL A 50 0.44 59.84 -8.60
C VAL A 50 -0.62 60.82 -8.05
N ASP A 51 -1.03 60.67 -6.80
CA ASP A 51 -2.07 61.53 -6.19
C ASP A 51 -1.59 62.98 -6.00
N GLY A 52 -2.54 63.92 -5.97
CA GLY A 52 -2.26 65.35 -5.84
C GLY A 52 -1.52 65.99 -7.02
N SER A 53 -1.17 65.21 -8.06
CA SER A 53 -0.48 65.66 -9.27
C SER A 53 -1.20 66.82 -9.97
N VAL A 54 -0.42 67.70 -10.61
CA VAL A 54 -0.93 68.93 -11.22
C VAL A 54 -0.78 68.90 -12.74
N VAL A 55 -1.93 68.99 -13.42
CA VAL A 55 -2.02 69.15 -14.88
C VAL A 55 -2.20 70.65 -15.21
N HIS A 56 -1.40 71.16 -16.14
CA HIS A 56 -1.54 72.51 -16.68
C HIS A 56 -2.04 72.45 -18.13
N VAL A 57 -3.30 72.81 -18.36
CA VAL A 57 -3.91 72.82 -19.70
C VAL A 57 -3.88 74.23 -20.28
N ARG A 58 -3.15 74.44 -21.38
CA ARG A 58 -3.21 75.68 -22.17
C ARG A 58 -4.38 75.63 -23.14
N TYR A 59 -5.19 76.69 -23.22
CA TYR A 59 -6.36 76.74 -24.11
C TYR A 59 -6.74 78.17 -24.53
N ARG A 60 -7.45 78.27 -25.66
CA ARG A 60 -7.99 79.52 -26.24
C ARG A 60 -9.35 79.25 -26.88
N CYS A 61 -10.34 80.12 -26.63
CA CYS A 61 -11.69 80.01 -27.19
C CYS A 61 -12.20 81.35 -27.76
N LEU A 62 -12.78 81.32 -28.96
CA LEU A 62 -13.38 82.48 -29.64
C LEU A 62 -14.88 82.68 -29.32
N ARG A 63 -15.56 81.65 -28.83
CA ARG A 63 -16.95 81.68 -28.32
C ARG A 63 -16.98 81.01 -26.94
N PRO A 64 -18.01 81.25 -26.09
CA PRO A 64 -18.11 80.64 -24.77
C PRO A 64 -17.90 79.11 -24.85
N CYS A 65 -17.02 78.59 -23.99
CA CYS A 65 -16.58 77.22 -24.07
C CYS A 65 -16.51 76.57 -22.68
N GLN A 66 -16.73 75.26 -22.65
CA GLN A 66 -16.50 74.41 -21.50
C GLN A 66 -15.19 73.64 -21.71
N LEU A 67 -14.26 73.80 -20.76
CA LEU A 67 -13.09 72.95 -20.62
C LEU A 67 -13.43 71.78 -19.69
N ALA A 68 -13.02 70.58 -20.07
CA ALA A 68 -13.09 69.39 -19.24
C ALA A 68 -11.70 68.74 -19.13
N VAL A 69 -11.39 68.19 -17.96
CA VAL A 69 -10.21 67.32 -17.73
C VAL A 69 -10.69 66.07 -17.02
N GLU A 70 -10.31 64.92 -17.57
CA GLU A 70 -10.69 63.59 -17.09
C GLU A 70 -9.45 62.71 -16.95
N VAL A 71 -9.47 61.81 -15.97
CA VAL A 71 -8.55 60.66 -15.92
C VAL A 71 -9.39 59.40 -16.07
N VAL A 72 -8.90 58.50 -16.90
CA VAL A 72 -9.63 57.33 -17.39
C VAL A 72 -8.71 56.13 -17.33
N VAL A 73 -9.24 54.98 -16.91
CA VAL A 73 -8.50 53.72 -16.87
C VAL A 73 -9.22 52.63 -17.65
N SER A 74 -8.48 51.63 -18.10
CA SER A 74 -9.03 50.35 -18.53
C SER A 74 -8.58 49.25 -17.58
N THR A 75 -9.47 48.27 -17.36
CA THR A 75 -9.17 47.02 -16.66
C THR A 75 -9.59 45.86 -17.56
N SER A 76 -9.07 44.66 -17.28
CA SER A 76 -9.39 43.40 -17.96
C SER A 76 -10.89 43.08 -18.12
N ARG A 77 -11.77 43.73 -17.34
CA ARG A 77 -13.24 43.61 -17.44
C ARG A 77 -13.95 44.84 -18.01
N LYS A 78 -13.29 46.00 -18.13
CA LYS A 78 -13.93 47.26 -18.53
C LYS A 78 -12.95 48.34 -19.00
N THR A 79 -13.07 48.74 -20.25
CA THR A 79 -12.38 49.90 -20.83
C THR A 79 -13.07 51.24 -20.50
N ASP A 80 -12.34 52.35 -20.66
CA ASP A 80 -12.86 53.73 -20.64
C ASP A 80 -13.56 54.14 -19.30
N LEU A 81 -13.13 53.56 -18.17
CA LEU A 81 -13.63 53.86 -16.84
C LEU A 81 -13.13 55.23 -16.37
N VAL A 82 -14.01 56.23 -16.33
CA VAL A 82 -13.67 57.59 -15.89
C VAL A 82 -13.57 57.65 -14.36
N VAL A 83 -12.35 57.83 -13.85
CA VAL A 83 -12.01 57.79 -12.42
C VAL A 83 -11.76 59.17 -11.80
N PHE A 84 -11.54 60.19 -12.64
CA PHE A 84 -11.57 61.59 -12.26
C PHE A 84 -12.21 62.42 -13.37
N ARG A 85 -12.97 63.45 -13.01
CA ARG A 85 -13.56 64.41 -13.95
C ARG A 85 -13.75 65.76 -13.26
N ARG A 86 -13.25 66.84 -13.88
CA ARG A 86 -13.63 68.22 -13.55
C ARG A 86 -13.93 69.00 -14.83
N LYS A 87 -14.80 70.02 -14.71
CA LYS A 87 -15.32 70.83 -15.82
C LYS A 87 -15.41 72.30 -15.39
N TRP A 88 -15.09 73.22 -16.30
CA TRP A 88 -15.09 74.67 -16.08
C TRP A 88 -15.65 75.41 -17.30
N ILE A 89 -16.31 76.54 -17.09
CA ILE A 89 -16.85 77.40 -18.16
C ILE A 89 -15.99 78.65 -18.30
N SER A 90 -15.50 78.94 -19.51
CA SER A 90 -14.75 80.16 -19.83
C SER A 90 -15.65 81.17 -20.54
N GLY A 91 -16.04 82.23 -19.81
CA GLY A 91 -16.89 83.32 -20.32
C GLY A 91 -16.16 84.51 -20.94
N ARG A 92 -14.81 84.57 -20.92
CA ARG A 92 -14.02 85.62 -21.61
C ARG A 92 -13.44 85.05 -22.90
N LEU A 93 -13.60 85.79 -23.99
CA LEU A 93 -13.30 85.34 -25.36
C LEU A 93 -11.91 85.80 -25.82
N GLY A 94 -11.31 85.08 -26.77
CA GLY A 94 -10.10 85.49 -27.51
C GLY A 94 -8.76 85.39 -26.77
N VAL A 95 -8.76 85.38 -25.43
CA VAL A 95 -7.54 85.37 -24.59
C VAL A 95 -6.99 83.95 -24.38
N TYR A 96 -5.68 83.80 -24.50
CA TYR A 96 -4.94 82.57 -24.17
C TYR A 96 -4.88 82.36 -22.64
N ARG A 97 -5.13 81.13 -22.19
CA ARG A 97 -5.22 80.78 -20.76
C ARG A 97 -4.45 79.50 -20.45
N ILE A 98 -3.93 79.39 -19.24
CA ILE A 98 -3.42 78.14 -18.67
C ILE A 98 -4.29 77.82 -17.45
N HIS A 99 -4.98 76.67 -17.44
CA HIS A 99 -5.71 76.19 -16.29
C HIS A 99 -4.84 75.18 -15.52
N GLN A 100 -4.59 75.46 -14.24
CA GLN A 100 -4.02 74.51 -13.31
C GLN A 100 -5.16 73.59 -12.80
N VAL A 101 -4.91 72.29 -12.76
CA VAL A 101 -5.86 71.26 -12.31
C VAL A 101 -5.13 70.27 -11.41
N GLN A 102 -5.46 70.27 -10.11
CA GLN A 102 -5.02 69.21 -9.21
C GLN A 102 -5.87 67.96 -9.45
N LEU A 103 -5.22 66.85 -9.77
CA LEU A 103 -5.81 65.52 -9.79
C LEU A 103 -5.95 65.02 -8.34
N ARG A 104 -7.07 64.38 -8.04
CA ARG A 104 -7.27 63.60 -6.80
C ARG A 104 -7.91 62.29 -7.21
N LEU A 105 -7.14 61.21 -7.15
CA LEU A 105 -7.56 59.92 -7.69
C LEU A 105 -8.17 59.03 -6.58
N PRO A 106 -9.04 58.06 -6.91
CA PRO A 106 -9.59 57.17 -5.90
C PRO A 106 -8.51 56.25 -5.32
N PRO A 107 -8.57 55.90 -4.01
CA PRO A 107 -7.59 55.03 -3.36
C PRO A 107 -7.36 53.67 -4.05
N SER A 108 -8.40 53.15 -4.72
CA SER A 108 -8.35 51.88 -5.46
C SER A 108 -7.33 51.83 -6.60
N ILE A 109 -6.85 52.97 -7.09
CA ILE A 109 -5.86 53.06 -8.19
C ILE A 109 -4.48 53.45 -7.66
N LEU A 110 -4.45 54.20 -6.56
CA LEU A 110 -3.23 54.78 -5.99
C LEU A 110 -2.48 53.84 -5.05
N TYR A 111 -3.21 52.98 -4.34
CA TYR A 111 -2.67 52.16 -3.25
C TYR A 111 -2.90 50.67 -3.53
N GLN A 112 -2.08 49.83 -2.90
CA GLN A 112 -2.23 48.37 -2.93
C GLN A 112 -3.58 47.92 -2.31
N ALA A 113 -3.94 46.65 -2.51
CA ALA A 113 -5.07 46.05 -1.78
C ALA A 113 -4.74 45.90 -0.29
N ASP A 114 -5.63 46.35 0.59
CA ASP A 114 -5.53 46.12 2.04
C ASP A 114 -6.92 46.03 2.71
N PHE A 115 -6.97 45.80 4.03
CA PHE A 115 -8.22 45.64 4.77
C PHE A 115 -9.18 46.85 4.66
N PHE A 116 -8.64 48.05 4.47
CA PHE A 116 -9.36 49.33 4.30
C PHE A 116 -9.48 49.77 2.84
N ASN A 117 -8.67 49.21 1.93
CA ASN A 117 -8.68 49.45 0.49
C ASN A 117 -8.89 48.11 -0.26
N ARG A 118 -10.05 47.48 -0.03
CA ARG A 118 -10.36 46.13 -0.55
C ARG A 118 -10.58 46.12 -2.06
N ASP A 119 -11.22 47.15 -2.59
CA ASP A 119 -11.61 47.26 -4.00
C ASP A 119 -10.50 47.87 -4.88
N ALA A 120 -9.25 47.44 -4.68
CA ALA A 120 -8.12 47.89 -5.48
C ALA A 120 -8.26 47.41 -6.93
N LEU A 121 -8.09 48.33 -7.89
CA LEU A 121 -8.23 48.06 -9.31
C LEU A 121 -6.89 47.69 -9.93
N GLU A 122 -6.79 46.47 -10.43
CA GLU A 122 -5.84 46.12 -11.49
C GLU A 122 -6.21 46.93 -12.75
N VAL A 123 -5.22 47.59 -13.36
CA VAL A 123 -5.40 48.62 -14.39
C VAL A 123 -4.33 48.44 -15.45
N ASP A 124 -4.75 48.22 -16.70
CA ASP A 124 -3.86 47.90 -17.82
C ASP A 124 -3.41 49.17 -18.57
N ASN A 125 -4.27 50.20 -18.62
CA ASN A 125 -3.93 51.51 -19.16
C ASN A 125 -4.61 52.65 -18.38
N ALA A 126 -3.94 53.80 -18.36
CA ALA A 126 -4.42 55.01 -17.71
C ALA A 126 -4.14 56.20 -18.63
N THR A 127 -5.11 57.10 -18.80
CA THR A 127 -5.00 58.27 -19.68
C THR A 127 -5.55 59.52 -19.01
N VAL A 128 -4.82 60.64 -19.15
CA VAL A 128 -5.32 61.98 -18.84
C VAL A 128 -5.81 62.59 -20.15
N ARG A 129 -7.11 62.90 -20.24
CA ARG A 129 -7.69 63.56 -21.43
C ARG A 129 -8.28 64.92 -21.07
N ALA A 130 -7.98 65.92 -21.88
CA ALA A 130 -8.55 67.26 -21.76
C ALA A 130 -9.26 67.64 -23.06
N TRP A 131 -10.38 68.36 -22.97
CA TRP A 131 -11.20 68.66 -24.14
C TRP A 131 -12.02 69.95 -24.02
N LEU A 132 -12.29 70.56 -25.17
CA LEU A 132 -13.11 71.77 -25.34
C LEU A 132 -14.42 71.48 -26.09
N VAL A 133 -15.50 72.10 -25.62
CA VAL A 133 -16.80 72.18 -26.30
C VAL A 133 -17.33 73.60 -26.26
N HIS A 134 -17.98 74.05 -27.34
CA HIS A 134 -18.71 75.32 -27.34
C HIS A 134 -20.10 75.19 -26.71
N LEU A 135 -20.48 76.21 -25.93
CA LEU A 135 -21.82 76.32 -25.36
C LEU A 135 -22.78 76.88 -26.43
N LYS A 136 -23.56 75.99 -27.06
CA LYS A 136 -24.78 76.37 -27.80
C LYS A 136 -25.97 76.47 -26.83
N ASN A 137 -26.98 77.25 -27.20
CA ASN A 137 -28.18 77.44 -26.38
C ASN A 137 -28.84 76.10 -26.01
N GLY A 138 -28.95 75.82 -24.70
CA GLY A 138 -29.79 74.77 -24.13
C GLY A 138 -29.23 73.35 -24.05
N THR A 139 -28.13 73.00 -24.73
CA THR A 139 -27.60 71.61 -24.72
C THR A 139 -26.11 71.54 -24.40
N VAL A 140 -25.76 70.70 -23.41
CA VAL A 140 -24.39 70.50 -22.91
C VAL A 140 -23.96 69.05 -23.15
N PRO A 141 -23.00 68.78 -24.06
CA PRO A 141 -22.46 67.46 -24.31
C PRO A 141 -21.90 66.75 -23.07
N ARG A 142 -22.20 65.45 -22.97
CA ARG A 142 -21.89 64.64 -21.78
C ARG A 142 -20.61 63.81 -21.91
N ARG A 143 -20.17 63.46 -23.13
CA ARG A 143 -19.03 62.55 -23.39
C ARG A 143 -17.87 63.26 -24.10
N HIS A 144 -16.71 62.59 -24.11
CA HIS A 144 -15.48 63.08 -24.75
C HIS A 144 -15.55 63.06 -26.29
N GLY A 145 -16.25 62.09 -26.88
CA GLY A 145 -16.41 61.96 -28.33
C GLY A 145 -17.20 63.09 -28.99
N ASP A 146 -17.96 63.88 -28.21
CA ASP A 146 -18.72 65.04 -28.68
C ASP A 146 -17.88 66.34 -28.73
N SER A 147 -16.54 66.25 -28.54
CA SER A 147 -15.68 67.42 -28.36
C SER A 147 -15.11 68.00 -29.65
N MET A 148 -14.95 69.33 -29.70
CA MET A 148 -14.47 70.04 -30.88
C MET A 148 -12.94 69.98 -30.99
N PHE A 149 -12.25 69.96 -29.84
CA PHE A 149 -10.80 69.75 -29.74
C PHE A 149 -10.52 68.92 -28.49
N SER A 150 -9.74 67.86 -28.65
CA SER A 150 -9.33 66.94 -27.60
C SER A 150 -7.82 66.72 -27.63
N ILE A 151 -7.26 66.42 -26.46
CA ILE A 151 -5.88 65.97 -26.27
C ILE A 151 -5.88 64.89 -25.20
N TYR A 152 -4.94 63.95 -25.30
CA TYR A 152 -4.71 62.95 -24.26
C TYR A 152 -3.22 62.71 -24.05
N LYS A 153 -2.87 62.17 -22.89
CA LYS A 153 -1.56 61.62 -22.57
C LYS A 153 -1.77 60.29 -21.84
N VAL A 154 -1.08 59.25 -22.25
CA VAL A 154 -1.03 57.97 -21.51
C VAL A 154 -0.14 58.17 -20.28
N LEU A 155 -0.54 57.60 -19.14
CA LEU A 155 0.26 57.57 -17.92
C LEU A 155 0.84 56.17 -17.70
N GLU A 156 2.09 56.13 -17.25
CA GLU A 156 2.69 54.93 -16.66
C GLU A 156 1.99 54.59 -15.33
N ILE A 157 1.67 53.31 -15.16
CA ILE A 157 0.98 52.74 -14.00
C ILE A 157 1.98 51.95 -13.18
N THR A 158 1.90 52.06 -11.85
CA THR A 158 2.58 51.14 -10.95
C THR A 158 1.79 49.82 -10.82
N PRO A 159 2.44 48.66 -10.98
CA PRO A 159 1.86 47.35 -10.67
C PRO A 159 1.23 47.32 -9.28
N LEU A 160 0.17 46.53 -9.09
CA LEU A 160 -0.60 46.56 -7.84
C LEU A 160 0.22 46.16 -6.60
N SER A 161 1.28 45.36 -6.79
CA SER A 161 2.30 44.98 -5.81
C SER A 161 3.32 46.09 -5.48
N GLU A 162 3.52 47.06 -6.36
CA GLU A 162 4.48 48.18 -6.21
C GLU A 162 3.80 49.48 -5.74
N ARG A 163 2.47 49.49 -5.64
CA ARG A 163 1.72 50.65 -5.15
C ARG A 163 1.97 50.84 -3.65
N PRO A 164 2.10 52.08 -3.16
CA PRO A 164 2.25 52.35 -1.74
C PRO A 164 1.07 51.80 -0.93
N ALA A 165 1.32 51.47 0.34
CA ALA A 165 0.25 51.29 1.32
C ALA A 165 -0.46 52.64 1.56
N LYS A 166 -1.78 52.60 1.78
CA LYS A 166 -2.55 53.81 2.05
C LYS A 166 -2.15 54.39 3.41
N PRO A 167 -1.68 55.66 3.50
CA PRO A 167 -1.32 56.25 4.79
C PRO A 167 -2.55 56.34 5.69
N PRO A 168 -2.45 55.97 6.99
CA PRO A 168 -3.58 56.03 7.90
C PRO A 168 -3.99 57.48 8.15
N THR A 169 -5.21 57.82 7.74
CA THR A 169 -5.88 59.07 8.15
C THR A 169 -6.09 59.08 9.66
N GLU A 170 -6.04 60.26 10.27
CA GLU A 170 -5.80 60.43 11.71
C GLU A 170 -6.85 59.77 12.64
N SER A 171 -6.42 59.51 13.88
CA SER A 171 -7.09 58.79 14.99
C SER A 171 -7.03 57.24 14.96
N LEU A 172 -6.98 56.64 16.17
CA LEU A 172 -6.85 55.19 16.43
C LEU A 172 -5.59 54.48 15.87
N SER A 173 -4.44 55.16 15.94
CA SER A 173 -3.14 54.71 15.41
C SER A 173 -2.50 53.47 16.07
N TRP A 174 -3.03 52.94 17.19
CA TRP A 174 -2.45 51.77 17.87
C TRP A 174 -3.01 50.44 17.34
N PHE A 175 -4.34 50.27 17.36
CA PHE A 175 -4.99 49.01 16.96
C PHE A 175 -4.76 48.68 15.48
N ALA A 176 -4.83 49.70 14.60
CA ALA A 176 -4.54 49.52 13.17
C ALA A 176 -3.07 49.14 12.92
N ARG A 177 -2.12 49.72 13.66
CA ARG A 177 -0.69 49.40 13.56
C ARG A 177 -0.39 47.98 14.06
N LEU A 178 -1.01 47.57 15.16
CA LEU A 178 -0.87 46.21 15.71
C LEU A 178 -1.46 45.16 14.75
N MET A 179 -2.66 45.41 14.22
CA MET A 179 -3.29 44.55 13.20
C MET A 179 -2.46 44.47 11.92
N TRP A 180 -1.89 45.58 11.46
CA TRP A 180 -1.00 45.60 10.29
C TRP A 180 0.29 44.81 10.54
N GLN A 181 0.92 44.95 11.72
CA GLN A 181 2.09 44.13 12.08
C GLN A 181 1.75 42.64 12.17
N MET A 182 0.58 42.26 12.69
CA MET A 182 0.13 40.87 12.72
C MET A 182 -0.28 40.30 11.35
N THR A 183 -0.44 41.12 10.30
CA THR A 183 -0.92 40.69 8.98
C THR A 183 0.08 40.89 7.84
N ARG A 184 1.02 41.84 7.95
CA ARG A 184 2.13 42.05 7.00
C ARG A 184 2.94 40.77 6.81
N ASP A 185 3.16 40.03 7.89
CA ASP A 185 3.94 38.79 7.92
C ASP A 185 3.01 37.54 7.87
N ARG A 186 1.74 37.75 7.49
CA ARG A 186 0.74 36.71 7.16
C ARG A 186 0.25 36.81 5.71
N THR A 187 1.12 37.18 4.79
CA THR A 187 1.00 36.66 3.42
C THR A 187 1.11 35.14 3.53
N SER A 188 -0.03 34.44 3.40
CA SER A 188 0.00 32.97 3.26
C SER A 188 0.91 32.65 2.08
N PRO A 189 1.98 31.84 2.24
CA PRO A 189 2.76 31.42 1.09
C PRO A 189 1.78 30.76 0.13
N CYS A 190 1.75 31.25 -1.11
CA CYS A 190 0.89 30.66 -2.12
C CYS A 190 1.28 29.18 -2.25
N PRO A 191 0.32 28.23 -2.21
CA PRO A 191 0.65 26.82 -2.34
C PRO A 191 1.40 26.63 -3.66
N HIS A 192 2.67 26.24 -3.57
CA HIS A 192 3.52 26.09 -4.73
C HIS A 192 3.10 24.83 -5.49
N GLU A 193 2.18 24.99 -6.42
CA GLU A 193 1.75 23.94 -7.35
C GLU A 193 2.78 23.84 -8.49
N PRO A 194 3.56 22.75 -8.59
CA PRO A 194 4.56 22.60 -9.64
C PRO A 194 3.92 22.26 -10.99
N ASP A 195 4.48 22.80 -12.06
CA ASP A 195 4.19 22.41 -13.45
C ASP A 195 4.91 21.11 -13.87
N ILE A 196 5.87 20.65 -13.05
CA ILE A 196 6.60 19.40 -13.23
C ILE A 196 5.93 18.29 -12.43
N ILE A 197 5.47 17.25 -13.12
CA ILE A 197 4.98 16.00 -12.51
C ILE A 197 6.12 14.97 -12.51
N GLU A 198 6.44 14.46 -11.33
CA GLU A 198 7.31 13.30 -11.15
C GLU A 198 6.47 12.02 -11.29
N VAL A 199 6.43 11.47 -12.52
CA VAL A 199 5.52 10.39 -12.90
C VAL A 199 5.97 9.04 -12.33
N LEU A 200 7.29 8.84 -12.28
CA LEU A 200 7.96 7.64 -11.77
C LEU A 200 9.30 8.03 -11.13
N ASN A 201 9.47 7.75 -9.83
CA ASN A 201 10.70 8.06 -9.07
C ASN A 201 11.47 6.81 -8.62
N PHE A 202 10.83 5.65 -8.59
CA PHE A 202 11.43 4.35 -8.30
C PHE A 202 11.37 3.48 -9.56
N PRO A 203 12.38 2.65 -9.88
CA PRO A 203 12.38 1.82 -11.09
C PRO A 203 11.17 0.89 -11.19
N LEU A 204 10.53 0.88 -12.37
CA LEU A 204 9.49 -0.07 -12.73
C LEU A 204 10.10 -1.18 -13.59
N ALA A 205 9.99 -2.43 -13.15
CA ALA A 205 10.33 -3.60 -13.97
C ALA A 205 9.18 -3.92 -14.93
N SER A 206 9.49 -4.11 -16.22
CA SER A 206 8.51 -4.43 -17.26
C SER A 206 8.94 -5.69 -18.02
N THR A 207 8.03 -6.65 -18.16
CA THR A 207 8.35 -8.02 -18.62
C THR A 207 8.25 -8.18 -20.13
N GLY A 208 7.63 -7.21 -20.81
CA GLY A 208 7.28 -7.30 -22.23
C GLY A 208 5.84 -7.72 -22.53
N GLU A 209 5.01 -7.93 -21.51
CA GLU A 209 3.60 -8.35 -21.66
C GLU A 209 2.62 -7.17 -21.70
N THR A 210 1.32 -7.45 -21.84
CA THR A 210 0.23 -6.47 -22.09
C THR A 210 -0.25 -5.71 -20.84
N PHE A 211 0.67 -5.23 -19.99
CA PHE A 211 0.36 -4.45 -18.79
C PHE A 211 1.42 -3.37 -18.50
N GLY A 212 1.05 -2.39 -17.68
CA GLY A 212 1.87 -1.22 -17.37
C GLY A 212 1.32 -0.42 -16.19
N MET A 213 2.05 0.62 -15.79
CA MET A 213 1.61 1.52 -14.72
C MET A 213 0.67 2.58 -15.31
N VAL A 214 -0.54 2.68 -14.75
CA VAL A 214 -1.55 3.68 -15.14
C VAL A 214 -1.35 4.96 -14.33
N ARG A 215 -1.47 6.14 -14.95
CA ARG A 215 -1.42 7.44 -14.25
C ARG A 215 -2.50 8.38 -14.78
N ARG A 216 -3.03 9.24 -13.91
CA ARG A 216 -3.98 10.30 -14.27
C ARG A 216 -3.50 11.62 -13.69
N PHE A 217 -3.32 12.63 -14.52
CA PHE A 217 -2.97 13.96 -14.06
C PHE A 217 -4.25 14.77 -13.79
N GLN A 218 -4.23 15.55 -12.71
CA GLN A 218 -5.36 16.40 -12.34
C GLN A 218 -5.26 17.76 -13.04
N PRO A 219 -6.38 18.47 -13.25
CA PRO A 219 -6.37 19.90 -13.52
C PRO A 219 -5.59 20.66 -12.44
N PHE A 220 -5.00 21.80 -12.78
CA PHE A 220 -4.36 22.64 -11.77
C PHE A 220 -5.40 23.21 -10.79
N VAL A 221 -5.03 23.30 -9.51
CA VAL A 221 -5.81 23.98 -8.47
C VAL A 221 -5.76 25.49 -8.67
N ASP A 222 -4.62 26.03 -9.11
CA ASP A 222 -4.53 27.42 -9.53
C ASP A 222 -5.25 27.68 -10.86
N GLN A 223 -6.18 28.65 -10.82
CA GLN A 223 -7.03 28.98 -11.97
C GLN A 223 -6.29 29.69 -13.11
N ALA A 224 -5.10 30.26 -12.89
CA ALA A 224 -4.30 30.86 -13.96
C ALA A 224 -3.44 29.80 -14.66
N LEU A 225 -2.84 28.87 -13.92
CA LEU A 225 -2.18 27.69 -14.48
C LEU A 225 -3.15 26.84 -15.30
N GLU A 226 -4.36 26.55 -14.78
CA GLU A 226 -5.37 25.77 -15.53
C GLU A 226 -5.84 26.50 -16.79
N ARG A 227 -5.96 27.85 -16.77
CA ARG A 227 -6.24 28.63 -17.99
C ARG A 227 -5.10 28.55 -19.00
N GLY A 228 -3.84 28.63 -18.54
CA GLY A 228 -2.67 28.44 -19.41
C GLY A 228 -2.67 27.06 -20.05
N ARG A 229 -2.95 26.01 -19.26
CA ARG A 229 -3.07 24.62 -19.71
C ARG A 229 -4.17 24.45 -20.76
N LEU A 230 -5.37 24.96 -20.50
CA LEU A 230 -6.51 24.90 -21.44
C LEU A 230 -6.24 25.66 -22.76
N HIS A 231 -5.42 26.72 -22.74
CA HIS A 231 -4.96 27.37 -23.97
C HIS A 231 -3.91 26.55 -24.73
N ALA A 232 -3.06 25.79 -24.03
CA ALA A 232 -2.04 24.93 -24.65
C ALA A 232 -2.62 23.69 -25.34
N VAL A 233 -3.87 23.28 -25.07
CA VAL A 233 -4.51 22.07 -25.65
C VAL A 233 -4.55 22.06 -27.20
N THR A 234 -4.53 23.24 -27.83
CA THR A 234 -4.51 23.40 -29.29
C THR A 234 -3.16 23.83 -29.85
N GLN A 235 -2.20 24.21 -29.00
CA GLN A 235 -0.83 24.60 -29.37
C GLN A 235 0.14 24.16 -28.26
N PRO A 236 0.39 22.85 -28.12
CA PRO A 236 1.15 22.32 -26.98
C PRO A 236 2.63 22.69 -27.00
N SER A 237 3.09 23.22 -25.86
CA SER A 237 4.49 23.22 -25.43
C SER A 237 4.58 22.30 -24.22
N VAL A 238 5.10 21.08 -24.39
CA VAL A 238 5.24 20.09 -23.31
C VAL A 238 6.50 19.27 -23.49
N THR A 239 7.06 18.74 -22.39
CA THR A 239 8.24 17.86 -22.45
C THR A 239 8.06 16.64 -21.56
N ILE A 240 8.30 15.44 -22.10
CA ILE A 240 8.33 14.16 -21.38
C ILE A 240 9.76 13.63 -21.43
N SER A 241 10.38 13.39 -20.28
CA SER A 241 11.72 12.80 -20.16
C SER A 241 11.63 11.44 -19.49
N VAL A 242 12.14 10.40 -20.17
CA VAL A 242 12.00 8.99 -19.80
C VAL A 242 13.37 8.32 -19.76
N TRP A 243 13.71 7.63 -18.68
CA TRP A 243 14.82 6.67 -18.68
C TRP A 243 14.33 5.25 -18.95
N ILE A 244 14.97 4.51 -19.85
CA ILE A 244 14.69 3.09 -20.11
C ILE A 244 15.99 2.25 -20.12
N TYR A 245 15.85 0.95 -19.85
CA TYR A 245 16.95 -0.03 -19.87
C TYR A 245 16.48 -1.32 -20.55
N LEU A 246 16.89 -1.53 -21.80
CA LEU A 246 16.40 -2.64 -22.64
C LEU A 246 17.19 -3.94 -22.40
N LEU A 247 16.54 -4.99 -21.87
CA LEU A 247 17.19 -6.30 -21.69
C LEU A 247 17.18 -7.14 -22.97
N ARG A 248 16.16 -6.92 -23.81
CA ARG A 248 15.89 -7.54 -25.12
C ARG A 248 15.25 -6.49 -26.04
N ARG A 249 15.17 -6.77 -27.34
CA ARG A 249 14.30 -6.02 -28.28
C ARG A 249 12.84 -6.46 -28.09
N CYS A 250 11.91 -5.74 -28.72
CA CYS A 250 10.49 -6.12 -28.73
C CYS A 250 10.31 -7.51 -29.36
N HIS A 251 9.44 -8.34 -28.77
CA HIS A 251 9.11 -9.68 -29.30
C HIS A 251 7.98 -9.67 -30.33
N ASN A 252 7.12 -8.64 -30.28
CA ASN A 252 6.12 -8.35 -31.31
C ASN A 252 6.61 -7.21 -32.22
N SER A 253 5.84 -6.82 -33.24
CA SER A 253 6.21 -5.73 -34.15
C SER A 253 6.31 -4.35 -33.48
N LEU A 254 5.57 -4.12 -32.39
CA LEU A 254 5.52 -2.88 -31.63
C LEU A 254 5.38 -3.18 -30.14
N CYS A 255 6.08 -2.41 -29.31
CA CYS A 255 6.02 -2.40 -27.85
C CYS A 255 5.82 -0.96 -27.34
N GLY A 256 4.99 -0.77 -26.31
CA GLY A 256 4.74 0.53 -25.67
C GLY A 256 5.88 0.98 -24.76
N ILE A 257 6.23 2.27 -24.85
CA ILE A 257 7.10 2.97 -23.89
C ILE A 257 6.21 3.82 -22.98
N ILE A 258 5.55 4.82 -23.56
CA ILE A 258 4.51 5.64 -22.92
C ILE A 258 3.39 5.84 -23.93
N HIS A 259 2.15 5.77 -23.46
CA HIS A 259 0.99 6.08 -24.29
C HIS A 259 -0.13 6.74 -23.52
N HIS A 260 -0.75 7.75 -24.13
CA HIS A 260 -1.91 8.45 -23.62
C HIS A 260 -3.18 7.85 -24.25
N LEU A 261 -4.25 7.65 -23.45
CA LEU A 261 -5.57 7.30 -23.94
C LEU A 261 -6.62 8.26 -23.40
N ASN A 262 -7.50 8.71 -24.30
CA ASN A 262 -8.59 9.62 -23.95
C ASN A 262 -9.74 8.91 -23.21
N ARG A 263 -10.81 9.65 -22.86
CA ARG A 263 -11.98 9.11 -22.11
C ARG A 263 -12.80 8.05 -22.87
N ARG A 264 -12.46 7.74 -24.12
CA ARG A 264 -13.09 6.68 -24.94
C ARG A 264 -12.20 5.45 -25.09
N ASN A 265 -11.00 5.46 -24.49
CA ASN A 265 -9.92 4.51 -24.75
C ASN A 265 -9.43 4.52 -26.23
N GLU A 266 -9.60 5.64 -26.93
CA GLU A 266 -8.84 5.93 -28.16
C GLU A 266 -7.42 6.38 -27.76
N TYR A 267 -6.41 6.10 -28.60
CA TYR A 267 -5.08 6.67 -28.40
C TYR A 267 -5.09 8.19 -28.65
N ASP A 268 -4.27 8.92 -27.90
CA ASP A 268 -4.09 10.36 -28.08
C ASP A 268 -2.60 10.74 -27.97
N SER A 269 -2.28 11.99 -28.28
CA SER A 269 -0.92 12.52 -28.13
C SER A 269 -0.47 12.43 -26.66
N VAL A 270 0.73 11.96 -26.31
CA VAL A 270 1.78 11.36 -27.13
C VAL A 270 1.76 9.83 -26.99
N LEU A 271 1.85 9.13 -28.10
CA LEU A 271 2.09 7.69 -28.17
C LEU A 271 3.54 7.43 -28.62
N MET A 272 4.36 6.86 -27.73
CA MET A 272 5.76 6.50 -27.98
C MET A 272 5.94 4.97 -27.93
N MET A 273 6.43 4.40 -29.02
CA MET A 273 6.56 2.96 -29.23
C MET A 273 7.97 2.55 -29.69
N LEU A 274 8.32 1.29 -29.44
CA LEU A 274 9.57 0.64 -29.87
C LEU A 274 9.26 -0.51 -30.84
N THR A 275 10.02 -0.61 -31.92
CA THR A 275 9.93 -1.72 -32.90
C THR A 275 10.79 -2.92 -32.52
N ASP A 276 10.56 -4.07 -33.18
CA ASP A 276 11.42 -5.26 -33.15
C ASP A 276 12.85 -4.98 -33.65
N THR A 277 13.00 -4.07 -34.62
CA THR A 277 14.30 -3.57 -35.11
C THR A 277 15.07 -2.76 -34.06
N GLY A 278 14.38 -2.10 -33.13
CA GLY A 278 14.94 -1.18 -32.13
C GLY A 278 14.72 0.31 -32.41
N ASP A 279 14.13 0.64 -33.56
CA ASP A 279 13.74 2.00 -33.94
C ASP A 279 12.53 2.48 -33.14
N ILE A 280 12.46 3.78 -32.87
CA ILE A 280 11.39 4.44 -32.10
C ILE A 280 10.32 4.96 -33.07
N ILE A 281 9.04 4.84 -32.70
CA ILE A 281 7.91 5.48 -33.39
C ILE A 281 7.23 6.45 -32.42
N ILE A 282 6.93 7.65 -32.91
CA ILE A 282 6.10 8.63 -32.21
C ILE A 282 4.86 8.90 -33.07
N GLN A 283 3.69 8.80 -32.43
CA GLN A 283 2.38 9.05 -33.02
C GLN A 283 1.65 10.13 -32.22
N ALA A 284 0.98 11.03 -32.93
CA ALA A 284 0.24 12.15 -32.38
C ALA A 284 -1.08 12.37 -33.13
N ARG A 285 -2.07 12.88 -32.41
CA ARG A 285 -3.37 13.28 -32.97
C ARG A 285 -3.30 14.75 -33.37
N LEU A 286 -3.71 15.05 -34.60
CA LEU A 286 -3.85 16.42 -35.08
C LEU A 286 -5.16 17.05 -34.60
N THR A 287 -5.21 18.37 -34.57
CA THR A 287 -6.44 19.13 -34.29
C THR A 287 -7.54 18.95 -35.35
N THR A 288 -7.20 18.41 -36.54
CA THR A 288 -8.17 17.92 -37.54
C THR A 288 -8.90 16.65 -37.10
N GLY A 289 -8.36 15.92 -36.12
CA GLY A 289 -8.81 14.61 -35.68
C GLY A 289 -8.10 13.43 -36.38
N GLU A 290 -7.26 13.70 -37.39
CA GLU A 290 -6.42 12.69 -38.04
C GLU A 290 -5.21 12.30 -37.16
N GLU A 291 -4.61 11.15 -37.42
CA GLU A 291 -3.46 10.63 -36.68
C GLU A 291 -2.24 10.52 -37.61
N GLU A 292 -1.15 11.19 -37.26
CA GLU A 292 0.14 11.09 -37.95
C GLU A 292 1.18 10.41 -37.06
N ALA A 293 2.11 9.67 -37.68
CA ALA A 293 3.19 9.00 -36.98
C ALA A 293 4.49 9.03 -37.78
N PHE A 294 5.62 9.23 -37.10
CA PHE A 294 6.95 9.22 -37.70
C PHE A 294 7.86 8.17 -37.03
N LYS A 295 8.74 7.58 -37.85
CA LYS A 295 9.71 6.55 -37.43
C LYS A 295 11.11 7.14 -37.34
N VAL A 296 11.70 7.09 -36.15
CA VAL A 296 13.08 7.50 -35.86
C VAL A 296 13.96 6.25 -35.87
N SER A 297 14.82 6.13 -36.89
CA SER A 297 15.67 4.95 -37.05
C SER A 297 16.94 5.08 -36.20
N VAL A 298 17.06 4.28 -35.14
CA VAL A 298 18.12 4.38 -34.13
C VAL A 298 18.49 2.98 -33.61
N THR A 299 19.77 2.64 -33.61
CA THR A 299 20.27 1.37 -33.08
C THR A 299 20.45 1.43 -31.56
N LEU A 300 19.34 1.40 -30.80
CA LEU A 300 19.38 1.47 -29.34
C LEU A 300 20.24 0.35 -28.71
N PRO A 301 21.12 0.66 -27.74
CA PRO A 301 21.93 -0.35 -27.06
C PRO A 301 21.08 -1.23 -26.13
N LEU A 302 21.43 -2.52 -26.03
CA LEU A 302 20.87 -3.40 -25.01
C LEU A 302 21.73 -3.34 -23.74
N ARG A 303 21.08 -3.37 -22.58
CA ARG A 303 21.67 -3.36 -21.24
C ARG A 303 22.57 -2.16 -20.96
N LYS A 304 22.02 -0.99 -21.29
CA LYS A 304 22.49 0.34 -20.90
C LYS A 304 21.28 1.22 -20.60
N TRP A 305 21.50 2.26 -19.81
CA TRP A 305 20.49 3.29 -19.57
C TRP A 305 20.43 4.25 -20.75
N ILE A 306 19.23 4.42 -21.32
CA ILE A 306 18.93 5.32 -22.42
C ILE A 306 17.95 6.38 -21.89
N ARG A 307 18.22 7.67 -22.13
CA ARG A 307 17.25 8.75 -21.90
C ARG A 307 16.57 9.13 -23.21
N LEU A 308 15.25 9.23 -23.17
CA LEU A 308 14.38 9.71 -24.24
C LEU A 308 13.72 11.00 -23.77
N ASP A 309 14.11 12.14 -24.35
CA ASP A 309 13.48 13.42 -24.09
C ASP A 309 12.64 13.83 -25.30
N CYS A 310 11.32 13.78 -25.14
CA CYS A 310 10.35 14.15 -26.18
C CYS A 310 9.70 15.48 -25.83
N SER A 311 10.02 16.53 -26.60
CA SER A 311 9.42 17.86 -26.48
C SER A 311 8.48 18.13 -27.65
N ILE A 312 7.21 18.42 -27.36
CA ILE A 312 6.29 19.02 -28.34
C ILE A 312 6.47 20.54 -28.28
N GLN A 313 6.61 21.16 -29.45
CA GLN A 313 6.67 22.61 -29.68
C GLN A 313 5.86 22.89 -30.95
N ASP A 314 4.54 22.94 -30.81
CA ASP A 314 3.56 22.91 -31.92
C ASP A 314 3.95 23.71 -33.19
N PRO A 315 3.87 23.15 -34.41
CA PRO A 315 3.48 21.76 -34.79
C PRO A 315 4.69 20.79 -34.83
N LYS A 316 5.77 21.07 -34.09
CA LYS A 316 7.02 20.32 -34.14
C LYS A 316 7.13 19.36 -32.96
N VAL A 317 7.77 18.22 -33.18
CA VAL A 317 8.23 17.32 -32.11
C VAL A 317 9.74 17.14 -32.21
N LEU A 318 10.42 17.34 -31.09
CA LEU A 318 11.85 17.14 -30.93
C LEU A 318 12.06 15.92 -30.03
N LEU A 319 12.79 14.92 -30.53
CA LEU A 319 13.23 13.77 -29.75
C LEU A 319 14.75 13.82 -29.58
N TYR A 320 15.22 13.85 -28.33
CA TYR A 320 16.60 13.56 -28.00
C TYR A 320 16.70 12.14 -27.46
N VAL A 321 17.64 11.36 -28.00
CA VAL A 321 17.96 10.00 -27.56
C VAL A 321 19.41 10.02 -27.08
N SER A 322 19.68 9.62 -25.84
CA SER A 322 21.04 9.68 -25.28
C SER A 322 21.42 8.48 -24.42
N TRP A 323 22.69 8.09 -24.50
CA TRP A 323 23.35 7.00 -23.75
C TRP A 323 24.86 7.27 -23.77
N ASP A 324 25.61 6.90 -22.73
CA ASP A 324 27.09 7.01 -22.67
C ASP A 324 27.69 8.31 -23.24
N ASP A 325 27.14 9.47 -22.87
CA ASP A 325 27.46 10.82 -23.37
C ASP A 325 27.18 11.08 -24.88
N GLU A 326 26.84 10.05 -25.68
CA GLU A 326 26.26 10.22 -27.01
C GLU A 326 24.83 10.79 -26.90
N THR A 327 24.50 11.77 -27.75
CA THR A 327 23.14 12.34 -27.83
C THR A 327 22.77 12.60 -29.29
N GLN A 328 21.70 11.96 -29.74
CA GLN A 328 21.15 12.10 -31.09
C GLN A 328 19.87 12.95 -31.02
N ARG A 329 19.78 14.00 -31.85
CA ARG A 329 18.62 14.89 -31.95
C ARG A 329 17.87 14.62 -33.24
N HIS A 330 16.58 14.37 -33.12
CA HIS A 330 15.64 14.25 -34.23
C HIS A 330 14.56 15.31 -34.09
N VAL A 331 14.09 15.84 -35.22
CA VAL A 331 13.01 16.82 -35.29
C VAL A 331 12.06 16.38 -36.41
N TYR A 332 10.76 16.41 -36.13
CA TYR A 332 9.70 16.17 -37.10
C TYR A 332 8.70 17.33 -37.05
N ASP A 333 8.22 17.73 -38.21
CA ASP A 333 7.21 18.77 -38.39
C ASP A 333 5.93 18.08 -38.87
N PHE A 334 4.85 18.17 -38.09
CA PHE A 334 3.54 17.60 -38.43
C PHE A 334 2.81 18.47 -39.47
N SER A 335 1.82 17.90 -40.16
CA SER A 335 1.09 18.60 -41.24
C SER A 335 0.20 19.76 -40.73
N ASP A 336 -0.24 19.69 -39.48
CA ASP A 336 -1.14 20.65 -38.82
C ASP A 336 -0.82 20.71 -37.30
N SER A 337 -1.48 21.60 -36.55
CA SER A 337 -1.30 21.70 -35.09
C SER A 337 -1.75 20.42 -34.35
N ILE A 338 -0.99 20.05 -33.33
CA ILE A 338 -1.15 18.83 -32.53
C ILE A 338 -2.19 19.06 -31.43
N HIS A 339 -3.12 18.12 -31.25
CA HIS A 339 -4.05 18.11 -30.13
C HIS A 339 -3.44 17.39 -28.92
N TYR A 340 -3.61 17.95 -27.71
CA TYR A 340 -3.06 17.37 -26.47
C TYR A 340 -3.77 17.91 -25.21
N ASP A 341 -4.66 17.14 -24.56
CA ASP A 341 -5.20 17.45 -23.21
C ASP A 341 -4.76 16.41 -22.18
N ASP A 342 -3.74 16.73 -21.39
CA ASP A 342 -3.16 15.85 -20.37
C ASP A 342 -4.07 15.52 -19.15
N THR A 343 -5.30 16.04 -19.11
CA THR A 343 -6.35 15.67 -18.15
C THR A 343 -7.48 14.86 -18.78
N GLU A 344 -7.49 14.66 -20.10
CA GLU A 344 -8.45 13.79 -20.74
C GLU A 344 -8.00 12.32 -20.74
N GLY A 345 -8.44 11.58 -19.72
CA GLY A 345 -8.28 10.13 -19.69
C GLY A 345 -7.13 9.71 -18.79
N TYR A 346 -6.19 8.92 -19.30
CA TYR A 346 -5.09 8.35 -18.53
C TYR A 346 -3.86 8.03 -19.40
N PHE A 347 -2.68 8.12 -18.78
CA PHE A 347 -1.41 7.68 -19.35
C PHE A 347 -1.10 6.25 -18.88
N VAL A 348 -0.36 5.50 -19.69
CA VAL A 348 0.17 4.18 -19.33
C VAL A 348 1.66 4.12 -19.69
N ILE A 349 2.45 3.53 -18.80
CA ILE A 349 3.91 3.33 -18.97
C ILE A 349 4.19 1.84 -19.05
N GLY A 350 4.86 1.41 -20.12
CA GLY A 350 5.00 0.00 -20.48
C GLY A 350 3.87 -0.47 -21.39
N GLY A 351 3.34 -1.67 -21.13
CA GLY A 351 2.28 -2.29 -21.92
C GLY A 351 0.87 -1.89 -21.49
N SER A 352 -0.12 -2.38 -22.22
CA SER A 352 -1.55 -2.26 -21.89
C SER A 352 -2.35 -3.34 -22.61
N LYS A 353 -3.67 -3.35 -22.38
CA LYS A 353 -4.64 -4.31 -22.93
C LYS A 353 -4.60 -4.48 -24.46
N PHE A 354 -3.98 -3.56 -25.20
CA PHE A 354 -3.88 -3.58 -26.67
C PHE A 354 -2.44 -3.69 -27.21
N LEU A 355 -1.41 -3.48 -26.38
CA LEU A 355 -0.01 -3.37 -26.83
C LEU A 355 0.95 -3.90 -25.75
N PRO A 356 1.91 -4.80 -26.05
CA PRO A 356 2.91 -5.26 -25.09
C PRO A 356 3.84 -4.14 -24.62
N GLY A 357 4.43 -4.25 -23.44
CA GLY A 357 5.47 -3.32 -22.97
C GLY A 357 6.86 -3.62 -23.55
N ILE A 358 7.86 -2.80 -23.23
CA ILE A 358 9.27 -3.16 -23.42
C ILE A 358 9.73 -4.18 -22.36
N HIS A 359 10.57 -5.15 -22.74
CA HIS A 359 11.18 -6.09 -21.79
C HIS A 359 12.44 -5.48 -21.17
N GLY A 360 12.34 -4.95 -19.95
CA GLY A 360 13.42 -4.21 -19.30
C GLY A 360 13.00 -3.46 -18.03
N TYR A 361 13.55 -2.26 -17.85
CA TYR A 361 13.21 -1.36 -16.75
C TYR A 361 12.91 0.06 -17.26
N PHE A 362 12.00 0.74 -16.60
CA PHE A 362 11.86 2.19 -16.65
C PHE A 362 12.56 2.79 -15.42
N GLY A 363 13.39 3.82 -15.65
CA GLY A 363 13.99 4.65 -14.62
C GLY A 363 13.13 5.87 -14.31
N PRO A 364 13.73 6.98 -13.81
CA PRO A 364 12.98 8.19 -13.49
C PRO A 364 12.26 8.80 -14.71
N ILE A 365 10.98 9.14 -14.54
CA ILE A 365 10.14 9.78 -15.57
C ILE A 365 9.62 11.12 -15.05
N LYS A 366 9.91 12.19 -15.80
CA LYS A 366 9.46 13.55 -15.50
C LYS A 366 8.69 14.16 -16.66
N TYR A 367 7.60 14.83 -16.34
CA TYR A 367 6.70 15.45 -17.29
C TYR A 367 6.53 16.93 -16.96
N TYR A 368 6.76 17.80 -17.94
CA TYR A 368 6.78 19.26 -17.84
C TYR A 368 5.57 19.82 -18.61
N ARG A 369 4.54 20.29 -17.89
CA ARG A 369 3.22 20.66 -18.46
C ARG A 369 3.21 21.91 -19.34
N PHE A 370 4.27 22.71 -19.28
CA PHE A 370 4.48 23.88 -20.16
C PHE A 370 5.79 23.77 -20.99
N GLY A 371 6.44 22.60 -20.96
CA GLY A 371 7.77 22.39 -21.54
C GLY A 371 8.90 22.94 -20.66
N THR A 372 10.14 22.86 -21.16
CA THR A 372 11.32 23.44 -20.51
C THR A 372 12.46 23.57 -21.52
N GLU A 373 13.33 24.57 -21.34
CA GLU A 373 14.63 24.66 -22.05
C GLU A 373 15.70 23.77 -21.40
N GLU A 374 15.58 23.47 -20.10
CA GLU A 374 16.55 22.69 -19.32
C GLU A 374 15.88 21.48 -18.65
N ILE A 375 16.24 20.27 -19.08
CA ILE A 375 15.63 19.02 -18.60
C ILE A 375 16.42 18.46 -17.41
N LYS A 376 15.78 18.42 -16.24
CA LYS A 376 16.39 18.03 -14.95
C LYS A 376 15.99 16.63 -14.50
N ASN A 377 16.34 15.64 -15.34
CA ASN A 377 16.08 14.22 -15.12
C ASN A 377 17.39 13.39 -15.12
N GLN A 378 18.13 13.42 -14.02
CA GLN A 378 19.45 12.78 -13.88
C GLN A 378 19.40 11.42 -13.15
N LEU A 379 20.20 10.46 -13.59
CA LEU A 379 20.19 9.06 -13.13
C LEU A 379 20.96 8.84 -11.80
N HIS A 380 20.53 9.49 -10.72
CA HIS A 380 21.25 9.51 -9.43
C HIS A 380 20.90 8.40 -8.44
N LEU A 381 19.88 7.58 -8.72
CA LEU A 381 19.40 6.57 -7.77
C LEU A 381 20.37 5.37 -7.74
N LYS A 382 21.03 5.13 -6.59
CA LYS A 382 22.05 4.07 -6.39
C LYS A 382 21.62 2.69 -6.90
N THR A 383 20.36 2.33 -6.66
CA THR A 383 19.73 1.09 -7.15
C THR A 383 19.91 0.87 -8.65
N LEU A 384 19.91 1.92 -9.47
CA LEU A 384 20.01 1.84 -10.93
C LEU A 384 21.46 1.61 -11.41
N GLN A 385 22.43 2.07 -10.63
CA GLN A 385 23.87 1.83 -10.85
C GLN A 385 24.23 0.39 -10.46
N GLU A 386 23.69 -0.08 -9.33
CA GLU A 386 23.88 -1.46 -8.88
C GLU A 386 23.12 -2.48 -9.75
N LEU A 387 21.96 -2.12 -10.29
CA LEU A 387 21.21 -2.92 -11.27
C LEU A 387 22.03 -3.18 -12.54
N ASP A 388 22.69 -2.15 -13.09
CA ASP A 388 23.55 -2.30 -14.27
C ASP A 388 24.80 -3.16 -13.95
N LYS A 389 25.43 -2.92 -12.81
CA LYS A 389 26.55 -3.74 -12.30
C LYS A 389 26.17 -5.22 -12.17
N THR A 390 24.98 -5.51 -11.63
CA THR A 390 24.46 -6.88 -11.50
C THR A 390 24.12 -7.52 -12.86
N HIS A 391 23.58 -6.76 -13.81
CA HIS A 391 23.35 -7.28 -15.18
C HIS A 391 24.65 -7.56 -15.94
N ARG A 392 25.70 -6.78 -15.69
CA ARG A 392 27.07 -6.96 -16.22
C ARG A 392 27.74 -8.20 -15.62
N GLU A 393 27.66 -8.37 -14.29
CA GLU A 393 28.08 -9.60 -13.60
C GLU A 393 27.33 -10.84 -14.16
N CYS A 394 26.02 -10.73 -14.36
CA CYS A 394 25.24 -11.79 -15.01
C CYS A 394 25.59 -12.01 -16.48
N GLN A 395 26.27 -11.09 -17.19
CA GLN A 395 26.86 -11.36 -18.51
C GLN A 395 28.14 -12.17 -18.38
N GLU A 396 29.04 -11.79 -17.47
CA GLU A 396 30.30 -12.50 -17.20
C GLU A 396 30.04 -13.96 -16.78
N ILE A 397 29.16 -14.18 -15.81
CA ILE A 397 28.76 -15.53 -15.34
C ILE A 397 28.17 -16.37 -16.47
N LYS A 398 27.35 -15.78 -17.36
CA LYS A 398 26.76 -16.47 -18.53
C LYS A 398 27.81 -16.81 -19.59
N ALA A 399 28.73 -15.90 -19.87
CA ALA A 399 29.80 -16.12 -20.84
C ALA A 399 30.74 -17.25 -20.37
N PHE A 400 31.17 -17.17 -19.10
CA PHE A 400 31.99 -18.17 -18.45
C PHE A 400 31.33 -19.56 -18.44
N THR A 401 30.09 -19.66 -17.94
CA THR A 401 29.39 -20.95 -17.86
C THR A 401 29.10 -21.54 -19.24
N LYS A 402 28.75 -20.70 -20.23
CA LYS A 402 28.56 -21.17 -21.63
C LYS A 402 29.86 -21.73 -22.22
N ALA A 403 31.01 -21.11 -21.93
CA ALA A 403 32.32 -21.64 -22.31
C ALA A 403 32.60 -22.99 -21.61
N PHE A 404 32.23 -23.15 -20.32
CA PHE A 404 32.45 -24.39 -19.56
C PHE A 404 31.70 -25.57 -20.18
N LEU A 405 30.38 -25.41 -20.37
CA LEU A 405 29.55 -26.45 -20.96
C LEU A 405 30.01 -26.79 -22.38
N LYS A 406 30.50 -25.80 -23.14
CA LYS A 406 31.07 -26.02 -24.47
C LYS A 406 32.36 -26.86 -24.41
N GLU A 407 33.33 -26.50 -23.57
CA GLU A 407 34.63 -27.18 -23.54
C GLU A 407 34.49 -28.63 -23.01
N VAL A 408 33.62 -28.87 -22.02
CA VAL A 408 33.30 -30.23 -21.53
C VAL A 408 32.63 -31.07 -22.63
N THR A 409 31.64 -30.52 -23.36
CA THR A 409 30.95 -31.27 -24.43
C THR A 409 31.81 -31.47 -25.69
N GLU A 410 32.70 -30.54 -26.03
CA GLU A 410 33.70 -30.74 -27.10
C GLU A 410 34.75 -31.79 -26.70
N SER A 411 35.15 -31.87 -25.42
CA SER A 411 36.07 -32.91 -24.93
C SER A 411 35.50 -34.33 -25.06
N HIS A 412 34.19 -34.50 -24.83
CA HIS A 412 33.49 -35.76 -25.01
C HIS A 412 33.60 -36.28 -26.45
N ASN A 413 33.38 -35.41 -27.44
CA ASN A 413 33.38 -35.79 -28.86
C ASN A 413 34.78 -36.20 -29.36
N LEU A 414 35.85 -35.74 -28.70
CA LEU A 414 37.24 -36.13 -28.96
C LEU A 414 37.67 -37.43 -28.23
N SER A 415 36.85 -37.93 -27.29
CA SER A 415 37.24 -39.00 -26.37
C SER A 415 37.19 -40.43 -26.93
N THR A 416 36.60 -40.64 -28.12
CA THR A 416 36.47 -41.97 -28.76
C THR A 416 37.83 -42.60 -29.14
N ASN A 417 38.92 -41.83 -29.18
CA ASN A 417 40.26 -42.35 -29.45
C ASN A 417 41.42 -41.68 -28.71
N SER A 418 41.18 -40.76 -27.75
CA SER A 418 42.29 -40.24 -26.92
C SER A 418 41.89 -39.82 -25.50
N LYS A 419 42.73 -40.20 -24.53
CA LYS A 419 42.66 -39.75 -23.12
C LYS A 419 43.20 -38.32 -22.98
N ALA A 420 42.56 -37.35 -23.61
CA ALA A 420 42.93 -35.94 -23.55
C ALA A 420 42.23 -35.21 -22.39
N VAL A 421 42.58 -35.56 -21.15
CA VAL A 421 42.12 -34.83 -19.96
C VAL A 421 42.95 -33.55 -19.80
N CYS A 422 42.30 -32.39 -19.79
CA CYS A 422 42.98 -31.09 -19.65
C CYS A 422 43.39 -30.83 -18.20
N THR A 423 44.63 -31.17 -17.84
CA THR A 423 45.17 -30.93 -16.50
C THR A 423 45.61 -29.46 -16.32
N PRO A 424 45.17 -28.75 -15.25
CA PRO A 424 45.60 -27.38 -14.95
C PRO A 424 47.13 -27.21 -14.85
N HIS A 425 47.63 -26.02 -15.19
CA HIS A 425 49.07 -25.73 -15.22
C HIS A 425 49.77 -25.96 -13.86
N PHE A 426 49.08 -25.76 -12.74
CA PHE A 426 49.63 -26.04 -11.41
C PHE A 426 49.82 -27.55 -11.13
N ILE A 427 48.92 -28.40 -11.63
CA ILE A 427 49.12 -29.87 -11.60
C ILE A 427 50.25 -30.27 -12.55
N ARG A 428 50.43 -29.54 -13.66
CA ARG A 428 51.55 -29.70 -14.60
C ARG A 428 52.93 -29.31 -14.02
N LEU A 429 53.00 -28.70 -12.83
CA LEU A 429 54.25 -28.55 -12.06
C LEU A 429 54.64 -29.81 -11.28
N TRP A 430 53.69 -30.74 -11.06
CA TRP A 430 53.89 -32.01 -10.34
C TRP A 430 53.92 -33.24 -11.26
N VAL A 431 53.60 -33.08 -12.55
CA VAL A 431 53.53 -34.16 -13.54
C VAL A 431 54.53 -33.89 -14.67
N GLN A 432 55.24 -34.94 -15.12
CA GLN A 432 56.33 -34.83 -16.10
C GLN A 432 55.93 -34.16 -17.43
N PRO A 433 56.89 -33.50 -18.13
CA PRO A 433 56.60 -32.67 -19.30
C PRO A 433 56.23 -33.49 -20.55
N GLY A 434 54.95 -33.84 -20.65
CA GLY A 434 54.28 -34.19 -21.90
C GLY A 434 53.53 -32.98 -22.50
N GLU A 435 53.49 -32.88 -23.82
CA GLU A 435 52.78 -31.82 -24.53
C GLU A 435 51.34 -32.21 -24.91
N LYS A 436 50.36 -31.50 -24.34
CA LYS A 436 49.12 -31.10 -25.03
C LYS A 436 48.71 -29.73 -24.53
N THR A 437 48.41 -28.81 -25.45
CA THR A 437 47.86 -27.48 -25.15
C THR A 437 46.34 -27.52 -25.33
N CYS A 438 45.58 -27.35 -24.26
CA CYS A 438 44.13 -27.17 -24.35
C CYS A 438 43.82 -25.72 -24.73
N SER A 439 42.97 -25.53 -25.75
CA SER A 439 42.57 -24.22 -26.27
C SER A 439 41.43 -23.62 -25.44
N GLN A 440 41.72 -23.33 -24.16
CA GLN A 440 40.78 -22.70 -23.24
C GLN A 440 40.30 -21.36 -23.78
N THR A 441 38.99 -21.13 -23.72
CA THR A 441 38.36 -19.91 -24.30
C THR A 441 38.21 -18.75 -23.32
N TRP A 442 38.71 -18.89 -22.09
CA TRP A 442 38.65 -17.91 -20.99
C TRP A 442 40.04 -17.54 -20.44
N THR A 443 40.10 -16.49 -19.63
CA THR A 443 41.25 -16.22 -18.74
C THR A 443 41.03 -16.86 -17.36
N TRP A 444 42.11 -17.33 -16.73
CA TRP A 444 42.07 -17.95 -15.38
C TRP A 444 41.55 -17.04 -14.27
N GLU A 445 41.51 -15.73 -14.51
CA GLU A 445 40.91 -14.73 -13.63
C GLU A 445 39.40 -14.99 -13.43
N THR A 446 38.69 -15.51 -14.44
CA THR A 446 37.24 -15.76 -14.34
C THR A 446 36.87 -16.99 -13.49
N PRO A 447 37.54 -18.17 -13.61
CA PRO A 447 37.46 -19.21 -12.59
C PRO A 447 37.84 -18.76 -11.17
N LEU A 448 38.81 -17.86 -11.02
CA LEU A 448 39.23 -17.35 -9.70
C LEU A 448 38.18 -16.41 -9.10
N LYS A 449 37.56 -15.54 -9.91
CA LYS A 449 36.44 -14.66 -9.50
C LYS A 449 35.20 -15.45 -9.10
N TYR A 450 34.89 -16.54 -9.82
CA TYR A 450 33.70 -17.36 -9.62
C TYR A 450 34.03 -18.77 -9.11
N SER A 451 34.94 -18.86 -8.13
CA SER A 451 35.53 -20.12 -7.65
C SER A 451 34.51 -21.15 -7.15
N SER A 452 33.55 -20.74 -6.29
CA SER A 452 32.48 -21.63 -5.82
C SER A 452 31.56 -22.14 -6.93
N LEU A 453 31.27 -21.32 -7.94
CA LEU A 453 30.52 -21.76 -9.12
C LEU A 453 31.33 -22.74 -9.98
N PHE A 454 32.62 -22.44 -10.19
CA PHE A 454 33.52 -23.31 -10.96
C PHE A 454 33.69 -24.68 -10.28
N HIS A 455 33.88 -24.72 -8.97
CA HIS A 455 33.98 -25.97 -8.21
C HIS A 455 32.70 -26.82 -8.32
N LEU A 456 31.52 -26.20 -8.23
CA LEU A 456 30.24 -26.91 -8.45
C LEU A 456 30.08 -27.39 -9.89
N LEU A 457 30.51 -26.60 -10.90
CA LEU A 457 30.52 -27.04 -12.29
C LEU A 457 31.45 -28.25 -12.53
N GLN A 458 32.57 -28.33 -11.81
CA GLN A 458 33.46 -29.50 -11.82
C GLN A 458 32.82 -30.73 -11.17
N THR A 459 32.13 -30.61 -10.03
CA THR A 459 31.44 -31.77 -9.42
C THR A 459 30.26 -32.28 -10.25
N LYS A 460 29.70 -31.45 -11.14
CA LYS A 460 28.67 -31.83 -12.12
C LYS A 460 29.22 -32.13 -13.53
N GLU A 461 30.55 -32.18 -13.73
CA GLU A 461 31.17 -32.33 -15.06
C GLU A 461 30.65 -33.55 -15.83
N GLU A 462 30.49 -34.71 -15.16
CA GLU A 462 29.96 -35.92 -15.80
C GLU A 462 28.49 -35.77 -16.26
N GLN A 463 27.68 -34.99 -15.54
CA GLN A 463 26.28 -34.73 -15.91
C GLN A 463 26.20 -33.80 -17.13
N VAL A 464 27.10 -32.83 -17.22
CA VAL A 464 27.30 -31.99 -18.42
C VAL A 464 27.82 -32.82 -19.59
N ARG A 465 28.83 -33.68 -19.36
CA ARG A 465 29.48 -34.52 -20.37
C ARG A 465 28.52 -35.52 -21.02
N THR A 466 27.60 -36.08 -20.24
CA THR A 466 26.51 -36.95 -20.72
C THR A 466 25.34 -36.21 -21.36
N GLY A 467 25.36 -34.87 -21.39
CA GLY A 467 24.25 -34.04 -21.88
C GLY A 467 23.00 -34.06 -21.00
N SER A 468 23.09 -34.64 -19.79
CA SER A 468 21.97 -34.71 -18.84
C SER A 468 21.73 -33.39 -18.09
N LEU A 469 22.73 -32.51 -18.02
CA LEU A 469 22.65 -31.18 -17.41
C LEU A 469 22.97 -30.08 -18.43
N ASP A 470 21.95 -29.37 -18.89
CA ASP A 470 22.06 -28.18 -19.75
C ASP A 470 21.93 -26.86 -18.95
N MET A 471 22.01 -25.72 -19.63
CA MET A 471 21.80 -24.39 -19.01
C MET A 471 20.43 -24.27 -18.30
N LYS A 472 19.38 -24.95 -18.78
CA LYS A 472 18.02 -24.88 -18.22
C LYS A 472 17.87 -25.75 -16.97
N GLY A 473 18.52 -26.91 -16.90
CA GLY A 473 18.62 -27.73 -15.70
C GLY A 473 19.51 -27.07 -14.64
N LEU A 474 20.67 -26.55 -15.05
CA LEU A 474 21.68 -25.95 -14.18
C LEU A 474 21.12 -24.84 -13.28
N ARG A 475 20.21 -24.00 -13.76
CA ARG A 475 19.57 -22.95 -12.93
C ARG A 475 18.79 -23.55 -11.74
N THR A 476 18.10 -24.67 -11.94
CA THR A 476 17.31 -25.34 -10.90
C THR A 476 18.21 -26.12 -9.97
N THR A 477 19.21 -26.83 -10.49
CA THR A 477 20.24 -27.51 -9.68
C THR A 477 20.96 -26.52 -8.77
N LEU A 478 21.44 -25.38 -9.29
CA LEU A 478 22.10 -24.33 -8.49
C LEU A 478 21.25 -23.83 -7.32
N PHE A 479 19.94 -23.67 -7.53
CA PHE A 479 19.03 -23.24 -6.48
C PHE A 479 18.80 -24.34 -5.43
N GLN A 480 18.59 -25.58 -5.85
CA GLN A 480 18.40 -26.72 -4.95
C GLN A 480 19.65 -27.00 -4.11
N GLU A 481 20.85 -26.99 -4.72
CA GLU A 481 22.13 -27.17 -4.00
C GLU A 481 22.39 -26.00 -3.03
N ALA A 482 22.08 -24.75 -3.43
CA ALA A 482 22.24 -23.59 -2.55
C ALA A 482 21.28 -23.60 -1.35
N VAL A 483 20.00 -23.94 -1.56
CA VAL A 483 19.03 -24.06 -0.46
C VAL A 483 19.40 -25.24 0.44
N ALA A 484 19.78 -26.40 -0.10
CA ALA A 484 20.22 -27.54 0.69
C ALA A 484 21.46 -27.23 1.54
N ALA A 485 22.46 -26.52 0.99
CA ALA A 485 23.69 -26.17 1.70
C ALA A 485 23.50 -25.10 2.81
N MET A 486 22.41 -24.33 2.80
CA MET A 486 22.07 -23.43 3.91
C MET A 486 21.71 -24.16 5.21
N PHE A 487 21.41 -25.45 5.13
CA PHE A 487 21.03 -26.30 6.26
C PHE A 487 22.18 -27.26 6.61
N THR A 488 22.66 -27.22 7.85
CA THR A 488 23.70 -28.15 8.31
C THR A 488 23.12 -29.54 8.58
N ALA A 489 23.95 -30.58 8.52
CA ALA A 489 23.54 -31.96 8.83
C ALA A 489 23.01 -32.12 10.27
N ASP A 490 23.43 -31.24 11.19
CA ASP A 490 22.95 -31.20 12.58
C ASP A 490 21.60 -30.47 12.75
N GLN A 491 21.04 -29.89 11.67
CA GLN A 491 19.71 -29.25 11.63
C GLN A 491 19.38 -28.27 12.77
N THR A 492 20.38 -27.55 13.29
CA THR A 492 20.24 -26.65 14.45
C THR A 492 20.35 -25.16 14.11
N GLN A 493 21.04 -24.78 13.03
CA GLN A 493 21.23 -23.37 12.65
C GLN A 493 21.21 -23.17 11.14
N ILE A 494 20.52 -22.12 10.67
CA ILE A 494 20.58 -21.69 9.27
C ILE A 494 21.88 -20.91 9.06
N LYS A 495 22.71 -21.34 8.12
CA LYS A 495 24.01 -20.71 7.85
C LYS A 495 24.12 -20.26 6.40
N ILE A 496 23.66 -19.04 6.13
CA ILE A 496 23.83 -18.38 4.83
C ILE A 496 25.28 -17.90 4.72
N THR A 497 25.96 -18.26 3.63
CA THR A 497 27.37 -17.91 3.36
C THR A 497 27.48 -17.19 2.01
N SER A 498 28.61 -16.54 1.76
CA SER A 498 28.92 -15.96 0.45
C SER A 498 28.93 -17.00 -0.69
N GLU A 499 29.27 -18.26 -0.39
CA GLU A 499 29.20 -19.37 -1.34
C GLU A 499 27.76 -19.65 -1.77
N HIS A 500 26.83 -19.78 -0.81
CA HIS A 500 25.41 -20.03 -1.10
C HIS A 500 24.80 -18.86 -1.90
N MET A 501 25.15 -17.62 -1.54
CA MET A 501 24.75 -16.42 -2.29
C MET A 501 25.33 -16.41 -3.72
N SER A 502 26.54 -16.92 -3.94
CA SER A 502 27.15 -17.01 -5.29
C SER A 502 26.41 -17.99 -6.21
N TRP A 503 25.95 -19.12 -5.68
CA TRP A 503 25.16 -20.11 -6.43
C TRP A 503 23.74 -19.60 -6.70
N LEU A 504 23.11 -18.92 -5.74
CA LEU A 504 21.84 -18.22 -5.96
C LEU A 504 21.97 -17.11 -7.00
N LEU A 505 23.05 -16.32 -6.99
CA LEU A 505 23.33 -15.30 -8.00
C LEU A 505 23.44 -15.94 -9.39
N ALA A 506 24.21 -17.01 -9.54
CA ALA A 506 24.30 -17.74 -10.81
C ALA A 506 22.93 -18.30 -11.27
N SER A 507 22.14 -18.88 -10.37
CA SER A 507 20.78 -19.35 -10.64
C SER A 507 19.84 -18.23 -11.10
N SER A 508 19.85 -17.10 -10.37
CA SER A 508 19.09 -15.87 -10.68
C SER A 508 19.50 -15.31 -12.05
N CYS A 509 20.81 -15.21 -12.33
CA CYS A 509 21.32 -14.83 -13.63
C CYS A 509 20.79 -15.75 -14.73
N PHE A 510 20.77 -17.07 -14.55
CA PHE A 510 20.22 -18.04 -15.52
C PHE A 510 18.68 -18.04 -15.61
N GLY A 511 18.00 -17.07 -14.99
CA GLY A 511 16.56 -16.89 -15.09
C GLY A 511 15.80 -17.86 -14.18
N ASN A 512 16.27 -18.05 -12.94
CA ASN A 512 15.44 -18.58 -11.87
C ASN A 512 14.95 -17.45 -10.97
N HIS A 513 13.68 -17.10 -11.08
CA HIS A 513 13.09 -15.97 -10.36
C HIS A 513 12.76 -16.30 -8.90
N GLU A 514 12.74 -17.59 -8.52
CA GLU A 514 12.72 -18.03 -7.11
C GLU A 514 14.07 -17.74 -6.44
N ALA A 515 15.19 -17.92 -7.16
CA ALA A 515 16.52 -17.52 -6.68
C ALA A 515 16.66 -15.98 -6.61
N SER A 516 16.11 -15.24 -7.58
CA SER A 516 16.03 -13.77 -7.51
C SER A 516 15.22 -13.32 -6.29
N LEU A 517 14.07 -13.94 -6.01
CA LEU A 517 13.26 -13.63 -4.84
C LEU A 517 14.00 -13.99 -3.54
N LEU A 518 14.66 -15.14 -3.45
CA LEU A 518 15.40 -15.54 -2.24
C LEU A 518 16.57 -14.57 -1.93
N LEU A 519 17.31 -14.13 -2.95
CA LEU A 519 18.34 -13.08 -2.80
C LEU A 519 17.74 -11.77 -2.29
N ALA A 520 16.59 -11.35 -2.85
CA ALA A 520 15.88 -10.17 -2.39
C ALA A 520 15.44 -10.31 -0.92
N SER A 521 14.82 -11.44 -0.55
CA SER A 521 14.43 -11.74 0.83
C SER A 521 15.62 -11.63 1.78
N ILE A 522 16.75 -12.30 1.48
CA ILE A 522 17.96 -12.28 2.32
C ILE A 522 18.49 -10.86 2.52
N HIS A 523 18.59 -10.07 1.45
CA HIS A 523 19.10 -8.69 1.52
C HIS A 523 18.13 -7.71 2.19
N LEU A 524 16.81 -7.89 2.07
CA LEU A 524 15.79 -7.01 2.68
C LEU A 524 15.50 -7.38 4.15
N SER A 525 15.58 -8.66 4.52
CA SER A 525 15.28 -9.14 5.88
C SER A 525 16.51 -9.31 6.77
N GLY A 526 17.72 -9.28 6.19
CA GLY A 526 18.97 -9.45 6.94
C GLY A 526 19.26 -10.89 7.40
N LEU A 527 18.73 -11.90 6.71
CA LEU A 527 18.90 -13.30 7.10
C LEU A 527 20.36 -13.75 6.90
N GLY A 528 21.14 -13.78 7.99
CA GLY A 528 22.56 -14.18 7.99
C GLY A 528 23.53 -13.15 7.39
N HIS A 529 23.05 -11.95 7.03
CA HIS A 529 23.84 -10.88 6.42
C HIS A 529 23.25 -9.52 6.81
N PRO A 530 24.04 -8.42 6.94
CA PRO A 530 23.46 -7.09 7.14
C PRO A 530 22.49 -6.71 6.00
N VAL A 531 21.42 -5.99 6.36
CA VAL A 531 20.38 -5.50 5.45
C VAL A 531 20.98 -4.55 4.41
N ASP A 532 20.68 -4.78 3.13
CA ASP A 532 20.98 -3.85 2.04
C ASP A 532 19.75 -3.71 1.13
N HIS A 533 19.02 -2.62 1.32
CA HIS A 533 17.86 -2.28 0.52
C HIS A 533 18.19 -2.14 -0.98
N ASN A 534 19.39 -1.69 -1.36
CA ASN A 534 19.73 -1.49 -2.78
C ASN A 534 19.87 -2.83 -3.50
N GLN A 535 20.61 -3.77 -2.93
CA GLN A 535 20.73 -5.14 -3.44
C GLN A 535 19.35 -5.84 -3.44
N GLY A 536 18.60 -5.69 -2.34
CA GLY A 536 17.25 -6.23 -2.24
C GLY A 536 16.35 -5.75 -3.37
N HIS A 537 16.27 -4.42 -3.59
CA HIS A 537 15.51 -3.81 -4.70
C HIS A 537 15.98 -4.33 -6.06
N VAL A 538 17.31 -4.42 -6.30
CA VAL A 538 17.88 -4.96 -7.55
C VAL A 538 17.40 -6.38 -7.83
N TYR A 539 17.43 -7.27 -6.83
CA TYR A 539 16.97 -8.65 -7.01
C TYR A 539 15.44 -8.78 -7.13
N SER A 540 14.66 -7.95 -6.42
CA SER A 540 13.21 -7.85 -6.62
C SER A 540 12.87 -7.43 -8.06
N LEU A 541 13.57 -6.43 -8.60
CA LEU A 541 13.38 -5.94 -9.97
C LEU A 541 13.81 -6.98 -11.01
N ILE A 542 14.93 -7.68 -10.80
CA ILE A 542 15.38 -8.78 -11.67
C ILE A 542 14.33 -9.91 -11.69
N GLY A 543 13.83 -10.33 -10.53
CA GLY A 543 12.77 -11.33 -10.43
C GLY A 543 11.48 -10.89 -11.14
N ALA A 544 11.01 -9.66 -10.88
CA ALA A 544 9.81 -9.10 -11.49
C ALA A 544 9.94 -8.97 -13.02
N SER A 545 11.08 -8.48 -13.53
CA SER A 545 11.35 -8.36 -14.98
C SER A 545 11.42 -9.70 -15.73
N GLY A 546 11.57 -10.81 -15.00
CA GLY A 546 11.53 -12.16 -15.52
C GLY A 546 10.14 -12.79 -15.56
N ASP A 547 9.08 -12.01 -15.31
CA ASP A 547 7.67 -12.44 -15.32
C ASP A 547 7.30 -13.47 -14.23
N GLY A 548 8.16 -13.64 -13.22
CA GLY A 548 7.95 -14.61 -12.14
C GLY A 548 6.84 -14.19 -11.17
N ARG A 549 5.71 -14.93 -11.16
CA ARG A 549 4.52 -14.74 -10.29
C ARG A 549 4.85 -14.23 -8.89
N PHE A 550 5.70 -14.94 -8.15
CA PHE A 550 6.05 -14.61 -6.77
C PHE A 550 6.83 -13.29 -6.63
N ALA A 551 7.74 -12.99 -7.58
CA ALA A 551 8.50 -11.74 -7.58
C ALA A 551 7.63 -10.52 -7.97
N LEU A 552 6.65 -10.72 -8.87
CA LEU A 552 5.62 -9.73 -9.20
C LEU A 552 4.73 -9.45 -7.99
N MET A 553 4.22 -10.50 -7.32
CA MET A 553 3.43 -10.35 -6.09
C MET A 553 4.21 -9.68 -4.97
N HIS A 554 5.49 -10.03 -4.80
CA HIS A 554 6.41 -9.38 -3.87
C HIS A 554 6.54 -7.87 -4.16
N ALA A 555 6.91 -7.47 -5.38
CA ALA A 555 7.00 -6.06 -5.75
C ALA A 555 5.65 -5.33 -5.56
N GLY A 556 4.53 -5.95 -5.95
CA GLY A 556 3.18 -5.45 -5.71
C GLY A 556 2.88 -5.22 -4.23
N TYR A 557 3.22 -6.17 -3.35
CA TYR A 557 3.06 -6.05 -1.91
C TYR A 557 3.92 -4.93 -1.31
N LYS A 558 5.22 -4.84 -1.68
CA LYS A 558 6.11 -3.78 -1.19
C LYS A 558 5.60 -2.40 -1.55
N HIS A 559 5.13 -2.19 -2.78
CA HIS A 559 4.53 -0.92 -3.20
C HIS A 559 3.12 -0.65 -2.64
N THR A 560 2.35 -1.68 -2.28
CA THR A 560 1.06 -1.48 -1.60
C THR A 560 1.24 -0.92 -0.19
N GLN A 561 2.27 -1.39 0.51
CA GLN A 561 2.51 -1.04 1.92
C GLN A 561 3.49 0.14 2.11
N GLY A 562 4.49 0.28 1.24
CA GLY A 562 5.57 1.27 1.39
C GLY A 562 6.66 0.82 2.37
N ILE A 563 7.11 -0.44 2.27
CA ILE A 563 8.01 -1.10 3.22
C ILE A 563 9.36 -1.46 2.58
N ASP A 564 10.38 -1.75 3.39
CA ASP A 564 11.75 -2.09 2.97
C ASP A 564 12.39 -1.08 1.98
N GLY A 565 12.04 0.20 2.08
CA GLY A 565 12.56 1.26 1.22
C GLY A 565 11.87 1.40 -0.14
N PHE A 566 10.84 0.58 -0.45
CA PHE A 566 9.97 0.81 -1.60
C PHE A 566 8.97 1.94 -1.29
N PRO A 567 8.70 2.88 -2.21
CA PRO A 567 7.65 3.88 -2.01
C PRO A 567 6.25 3.24 -2.06
N LYS A 568 5.31 3.77 -1.25
CA LYS A 568 3.90 3.40 -1.35
C LYS A 568 3.30 3.99 -2.62
N ASP A 569 2.99 3.15 -3.59
CA ASP A 569 2.48 3.53 -4.91
C ASP A 569 1.47 2.48 -5.41
N LEU A 570 0.19 2.84 -5.37
CA LEU A 570 -0.89 1.91 -5.71
C LEU A 570 -1.00 1.63 -7.22
N ASP A 571 -0.60 2.57 -8.08
CA ASP A 571 -0.60 2.33 -9.53
C ASP A 571 0.54 1.40 -9.93
N MET A 572 1.70 1.54 -9.28
CA MET A 572 2.82 0.61 -9.48
C MET A 572 2.50 -0.77 -8.91
N ALA A 573 1.88 -0.84 -7.72
CA ALA A 573 1.38 -2.10 -7.16
C ALA A 573 0.34 -2.76 -8.08
N TYR A 574 -0.60 -1.98 -8.63
CA TYR A 574 -1.57 -2.45 -9.62
C TYR A 574 -0.87 -3.04 -10.84
N SER A 575 0.18 -2.41 -11.38
CA SER A 575 0.89 -2.92 -12.56
C SER A 575 1.41 -4.34 -12.33
N TYR A 576 2.14 -4.60 -11.23
CA TYR A 576 2.66 -5.93 -10.92
C TYR A 576 1.57 -6.96 -10.59
N TYR A 577 0.55 -6.57 -9.81
CA TYR A 577 -0.57 -7.47 -9.47
C TYR A 577 -1.50 -7.75 -10.65
N SER A 578 -1.63 -6.85 -11.63
CA SER A 578 -2.46 -7.07 -12.82
C SER A 578 -1.87 -8.18 -13.71
N ASN A 579 -0.54 -8.21 -13.86
CA ASN A 579 0.18 -9.29 -14.50
C ASN A 579 0.02 -10.63 -13.74
N ALA A 580 0.37 -10.65 -12.45
CA ALA A 580 0.24 -11.85 -11.64
C ALA A 580 -1.22 -12.37 -11.58
N GLY A 581 -2.20 -11.47 -11.67
CA GLY A 581 -3.62 -11.80 -11.80
C GLY A 581 -4.00 -12.42 -13.15
N LEU A 582 -3.46 -11.91 -14.26
CA LEU A 582 -3.64 -12.47 -15.61
C LEU A 582 -2.96 -13.85 -15.76
N GLN A 583 -1.78 -14.03 -15.15
CA GLN A 583 -1.14 -15.35 -15.04
C GLN A 583 -2.02 -16.29 -14.20
N SER A 584 -2.50 -15.85 -13.03
CA SER A 584 -3.40 -16.65 -12.18
C SER A 584 -4.73 -17.01 -12.85
N GLN A 585 -5.26 -16.13 -13.72
CA GLN A 585 -6.40 -16.42 -14.58
C GLN A 585 -6.06 -17.52 -15.59
N SER A 586 -4.91 -17.45 -16.23
CA SER A 586 -4.45 -18.44 -17.21
C SER A 586 -4.20 -19.81 -16.58
N ASP A 587 -3.67 -19.84 -15.36
CA ASP A 587 -3.40 -21.05 -14.57
C ASP A 587 -4.68 -21.87 -14.32
N THR A 588 -5.86 -21.23 -14.28
CA THR A 588 -7.15 -21.94 -14.12
C THR A 588 -7.46 -22.93 -15.27
N ALA A 589 -6.84 -22.78 -16.43
CA ALA A 589 -6.95 -23.77 -17.51
C ALA A 589 -6.11 -25.04 -17.25
N TYR A 590 -5.05 -24.92 -16.44
CA TYR A 590 -3.97 -25.90 -16.25
C TYR A 590 -3.90 -26.48 -14.83
N ILE A 591 -4.96 -26.32 -14.03
CA ILE A 591 -5.20 -26.89 -12.69
C ILE A 591 -4.79 -28.38 -12.54
N HIS A 592 -4.70 -29.12 -13.64
CA HIS A 592 -4.35 -30.54 -13.71
C HIS A 592 -2.85 -30.84 -13.64
N GLU A 593 -1.99 -29.82 -13.63
CA GLU A 593 -0.56 -29.96 -13.42
C GLU A 593 -0.21 -30.30 -11.96
N ASP A 594 0.79 -31.18 -11.78
CA ASP A 594 1.25 -31.64 -10.46
C ASP A 594 1.84 -30.51 -9.58
N LYS A 595 2.22 -29.38 -10.19
CA LYS A 595 2.77 -28.19 -9.53
C LYS A 595 1.73 -27.11 -9.24
N GLN A 596 0.46 -27.48 -9.13
CA GLN A 596 -0.62 -26.60 -8.72
C GLN A 596 -1.47 -27.28 -7.63
N TYR A 597 -1.80 -26.59 -6.55
CA TYR A 597 -2.75 -27.02 -5.51
C TYR A 597 -3.62 -25.83 -5.08
N ILE A 598 -4.79 -26.10 -4.49
CA ILE A 598 -5.56 -25.04 -3.81
C ILE A 598 -4.74 -24.56 -2.60
N LEU A 599 -4.79 -23.27 -2.28
CA LEU A 599 -4.16 -22.76 -1.05
C LEU A 599 -4.87 -23.32 0.19
N GLU A 600 -4.18 -24.20 0.91
CA GLU A 600 -4.61 -24.74 2.20
C GLU A 600 -4.26 -23.72 3.32
N HIS A 601 -5.26 -23.24 4.05
CA HIS A 601 -5.10 -22.21 5.10
C HIS A 601 -4.82 -22.84 6.47
N ILE A 602 -3.58 -23.30 6.66
CA ILE A 602 -3.12 -24.02 7.86
C ILE A 602 -2.09 -23.18 8.61
N TYR A 603 -2.42 -22.68 9.80
CA TYR A 603 -1.49 -21.97 10.67
C TYR A 603 -0.70 -22.96 11.53
N LEU A 604 0.63 -22.96 11.41
CA LEU A 604 1.50 -23.89 12.15
C LEU A 604 1.39 -23.75 13.68
N SER A 605 0.99 -22.56 14.15
CA SER A 605 0.78 -22.26 15.57
C SER A 605 -0.57 -22.74 16.13
N ASN A 606 -1.46 -23.33 15.31
CA ASN A 606 -2.72 -23.91 15.77
C ASN A 606 -2.70 -25.44 15.61
N GLN A 607 -2.89 -26.16 16.73
CA GLN A 607 -2.95 -27.63 16.68
C GLN A 607 -4.20 -28.13 15.95
N GLU A 608 -5.34 -27.43 16.08
CA GLU A 608 -6.59 -27.83 15.42
C GLU A 608 -6.48 -27.75 13.88
N ASP A 609 -5.77 -26.75 13.36
CA ASP A 609 -5.48 -26.65 11.92
C ASP A 609 -4.64 -27.85 11.46
N LEU A 610 -3.62 -28.25 12.22
CA LEU A 610 -2.76 -29.40 11.91
C LEU A 610 -3.54 -30.72 11.99
N ASP A 611 -4.38 -30.89 13.01
CA ASP A 611 -5.22 -32.08 13.19
C ASP A 611 -6.33 -32.19 12.14
N SER A 612 -6.69 -31.08 11.47
CA SER A 612 -7.68 -31.06 10.37
C SER A 612 -7.18 -31.69 9.05
N LEU A 613 -5.90 -32.04 8.96
CA LEU A 613 -5.26 -32.54 7.72
C LEU A 613 -5.65 -33.97 7.37
N THR A 614 -6.71 -34.11 6.55
CA THR A 614 -7.26 -35.41 6.13
C THR A 614 -6.47 -36.11 5.00
N HIS A 615 -5.21 -36.43 5.27
CA HIS A 615 -4.31 -37.25 4.43
C HIS A 615 -4.94 -38.58 3.96
N GLU A 616 -4.38 -39.25 2.94
CA GLU A 616 -4.87 -40.56 2.42
C GLU A 616 -4.91 -41.70 3.47
N GLU A 617 -4.25 -41.51 4.62
CA GLU A 617 -4.26 -42.44 5.75
C GLU A 617 -5.31 -42.10 6.82
N SER A 618 -5.79 -40.85 6.88
CA SER A 618 -6.70 -40.33 7.92
C SER A 618 -8.04 -41.08 8.00
N ASP A 619 -8.62 -41.14 9.21
CA ASP A 619 -9.91 -41.81 9.45
C ASP A 619 -11.04 -41.24 8.61
N PHE A 620 -11.10 -39.91 8.43
CA PHE A 620 -12.07 -39.26 7.54
C PHE A 620 -11.92 -39.75 6.09
N PHE A 621 -10.69 -39.82 5.57
CA PHE A 621 -10.45 -40.31 4.22
C PHE A 621 -10.79 -41.80 4.08
N GLN A 622 -10.43 -42.65 5.05
CA GLN A 622 -10.80 -44.07 5.01
C GLN A 622 -12.31 -44.28 5.12
N PHE A 623 -13.02 -43.49 5.94
CA PHE A 623 -14.47 -43.52 6.07
C PHE A 623 -15.17 -43.10 4.77
N LEU A 624 -14.75 -41.97 4.18
CA LEU A 624 -15.27 -41.49 2.89
C LEU A 624 -15.05 -42.54 1.78
N LYS A 625 -13.86 -43.14 1.75
CA LYS A 625 -13.43 -44.24 0.85
C LYS A 625 -14.16 -45.57 1.13
N PHE A 626 -14.66 -45.79 2.34
CA PHE A 626 -15.51 -46.93 2.70
C PHE A 626 -16.94 -46.74 2.19
N GLU A 627 -17.58 -45.60 2.45
CA GLU A 627 -18.93 -45.33 1.92
C GLU A 627 -18.96 -45.18 0.39
N ALA A 628 -17.91 -44.60 -0.20
CA ALA A 628 -17.74 -44.58 -1.65
C ALA A 628 -17.64 -46.00 -2.25
N LYS A 629 -17.00 -46.96 -1.55
CA LYS A 629 -16.99 -48.38 -1.94
C LYS A 629 -18.35 -49.06 -1.76
N ARG A 630 -19.13 -48.70 -0.73
CA ARG A 630 -20.49 -49.21 -0.49
C ARG A 630 -21.52 -48.74 -1.51
N GLY A 631 -21.20 -47.70 -2.28
CA GLY A 631 -22.04 -47.18 -3.36
C GLY A 631 -22.72 -45.85 -3.03
N HIS A 632 -22.35 -45.18 -1.93
CA HIS A 632 -22.96 -43.89 -1.59
C HIS A 632 -22.53 -42.82 -2.62
N ALA A 633 -23.50 -42.26 -3.35
CA ALA A 633 -23.24 -41.42 -4.53
C ALA A 633 -22.46 -40.14 -4.17
N GLU A 634 -22.93 -39.40 -3.16
CA GLU A 634 -22.28 -38.19 -2.67
C GLU A 634 -20.84 -38.47 -2.20
N SER A 635 -20.61 -39.60 -1.53
CA SER A 635 -19.27 -40.01 -1.09
C SER A 635 -18.35 -40.37 -2.27
N GLN A 636 -18.90 -40.92 -3.35
CA GLN A 636 -18.18 -41.12 -4.62
C GLN A 636 -17.91 -39.79 -5.34
N GLY A 637 -18.84 -38.82 -5.26
CA GLY A 637 -18.65 -37.46 -5.73
C GLY A 637 -17.51 -36.77 -4.99
N HIS A 638 -17.66 -36.60 -3.67
CA HIS A 638 -16.69 -35.96 -2.78
C HIS A 638 -15.29 -36.58 -2.88
N LEU A 639 -15.15 -37.91 -2.85
CA LEU A 639 -13.85 -38.57 -3.00
C LEU A 639 -13.24 -38.32 -4.40
N GLY A 640 -14.08 -38.23 -5.44
CA GLY A 640 -13.67 -37.86 -6.78
C GLY A 640 -13.15 -36.42 -6.86
N THR A 641 -13.92 -35.47 -6.35
CA THR A 641 -13.57 -34.04 -6.27
C THR A 641 -12.30 -33.82 -5.44
N MET A 642 -12.17 -34.46 -4.28
CA MET A 642 -10.99 -34.39 -3.40
C MET A 642 -9.71 -34.87 -4.12
N LEU A 643 -9.78 -35.98 -4.87
CA LEU A 643 -8.66 -36.51 -5.66
C LEU A 643 -8.37 -35.70 -6.94
N TYR A 644 -9.34 -34.95 -7.46
CA TYR A 644 -9.17 -34.08 -8.63
C TYR A 644 -8.47 -32.76 -8.27
N TRP A 645 -8.86 -32.17 -7.13
CA TRP A 645 -8.28 -30.92 -6.62
C TRP A 645 -7.05 -31.13 -5.74
N GLY A 646 -6.88 -32.32 -5.17
CA GLY A 646 -5.79 -32.64 -4.23
C GLY A 646 -5.97 -31.92 -2.89
N GLN A 647 -7.16 -32.00 -2.30
CA GLN A 647 -7.52 -31.24 -1.09
C GLN A 647 -7.04 -31.91 0.21
N ASN A 648 -6.84 -31.09 1.26
CA ASN A 648 -6.57 -31.51 2.64
C ASN A 648 -5.39 -32.49 2.77
N GLY A 649 -4.27 -32.21 2.09
CA GLY A 649 -3.11 -33.11 2.13
C GLY A 649 -3.22 -34.40 1.29
N VAL A 650 -4.34 -34.66 0.60
CA VAL A 650 -4.47 -35.75 -0.39
C VAL A 650 -3.83 -35.33 -1.71
N SER A 651 -3.04 -36.20 -2.34
CA SER A 651 -2.38 -35.90 -3.62
C SER A 651 -3.35 -36.02 -4.80
N LYS A 652 -3.10 -35.26 -5.87
CA LYS A 652 -3.92 -35.34 -7.09
C LYS A 652 -3.80 -36.69 -7.78
N ASP A 653 -4.93 -37.26 -8.18
CA ASP A 653 -5.01 -38.37 -9.12
C ASP A 653 -6.29 -38.26 -9.95
N ILE A 654 -6.16 -37.62 -11.10
CA ILE A 654 -7.27 -37.35 -12.03
C ILE A 654 -7.86 -38.66 -12.58
N VAL A 655 -7.09 -39.74 -12.64
CA VAL A 655 -7.54 -41.05 -13.15
C VAL A 655 -8.34 -41.82 -12.07
N ARG A 656 -7.97 -41.73 -10.79
CA ARG A 656 -8.82 -42.19 -9.67
C ARG A 656 -10.05 -41.30 -9.53
N ALA A 657 -9.90 -39.98 -9.59
CA ALA A 657 -11.00 -39.02 -9.52
C ALA A 657 -12.08 -39.29 -10.59
N ALA A 658 -11.68 -39.38 -11.86
CA ALA A 658 -12.60 -39.64 -12.96
C ALA A 658 -13.35 -40.97 -12.83
N LYS A 659 -12.74 -42.01 -12.23
CA LYS A 659 -13.40 -43.30 -11.94
C LYS A 659 -14.46 -43.17 -10.84
N TRP A 660 -14.25 -42.32 -9.84
CA TRP A 660 -15.23 -42.07 -8.77
C TRP A 660 -16.37 -41.15 -9.23
N LEU A 661 -16.05 -40.06 -9.93
CA LEU A 661 -17.04 -39.16 -10.54
C LEU A 661 -17.88 -39.88 -11.60
N HIS A 662 -17.30 -40.81 -12.38
CA HIS A 662 -18.07 -41.71 -13.24
C HIS A 662 -19.08 -42.54 -12.44
N ARG A 663 -18.67 -43.16 -11.34
CA ARG A 663 -19.56 -44.00 -10.52
C ARG A 663 -20.70 -43.20 -9.89
N SER A 664 -20.45 -42.00 -9.36
CA SER A 664 -21.51 -41.15 -8.82
C SER A 664 -22.47 -40.68 -9.93
N SER A 665 -21.94 -40.12 -11.02
CA SER A 665 -22.76 -39.58 -12.12
C SER A 665 -23.66 -40.63 -12.78
N MET A 666 -23.22 -41.88 -12.93
CA MET A 666 -24.06 -42.96 -13.47
C MET A 666 -25.23 -43.36 -12.55
N GLN A 667 -25.22 -42.98 -11.25
CA GLN A 667 -26.38 -43.17 -10.38
C GLN A 667 -27.50 -42.14 -10.59
N MET A 668 -27.24 -41.04 -11.31
CA MET A 668 -28.22 -39.99 -11.61
C MET A 668 -28.85 -39.31 -10.37
N LYS A 669 -28.14 -39.32 -9.22
CA LYS A 669 -28.56 -38.71 -7.95
C LYS A 669 -27.86 -37.38 -7.66
N ASP A 670 -26.55 -37.34 -7.90
CA ASP A 670 -25.65 -36.24 -7.57
C ASP A 670 -25.45 -35.33 -8.80
N PRO A 671 -26.00 -34.10 -8.81
CA PRO A 671 -25.87 -33.20 -9.96
C PRO A 671 -24.46 -32.60 -10.09
N LEU A 672 -23.70 -32.48 -9.00
CA LEU A 672 -22.34 -31.96 -9.01
C LEU A 672 -21.38 -32.96 -9.65
N ALA A 673 -21.44 -34.24 -9.25
CA ALA A 673 -20.64 -35.27 -9.92
C ALA A 673 -21.05 -35.50 -11.38
N MET A 674 -22.33 -35.29 -11.74
CA MET A 674 -22.76 -35.26 -13.15
C MET A 674 -22.13 -34.09 -13.93
N TYR A 675 -22.05 -32.90 -13.33
CA TYR A 675 -21.37 -31.75 -13.90
C TYR A 675 -19.86 -31.99 -14.04
N ASP A 676 -19.17 -32.32 -12.95
CA ASP A 676 -17.71 -32.57 -12.93
C ASP A 676 -17.32 -33.67 -13.92
N TYR A 677 -18.05 -34.81 -13.94
CA TYR A 677 -17.78 -35.87 -14.91
C TYR A 677 -18.07 -35.44 -16.36
N SER A 678 -19.05 -34.56 -16.59
CA SER A 678 -19.26 -33.97 -17.92
C SER A 678 -18.05 -33.13 -18.36
N LEU A 679 -17.47 -32.30 -17.48
CA LEU A 679 -16.27 -31.51 -17.80
C LEU A 679 -15.08 -32.40 -18.15
N LEU A 680 -14.85 -33.48 -17.39
CA LEU A 680 -13.80 -34.47 -17.67
C LEU A 680 -13.99 -35.12 -19.05
N LEU A 681 -15.23 -35.46 -19.41
CA LEU A 681 -15.58 -36.00 -20.73
C LEU A 681 -15.52 -34.96 -21.87
N MET A 682 -15.67 -33.66 -21.60
CA MET A 682 -15.51 -32.60 -22.60
C MET A 682 -14.03 -32.29 -22.88
N LYS A 683 -13.22 -32.19 -21.81
CA LYS A 683 -11.78 -31.89 -21.90
C LYS A 683 -10.95 -33.12 -22.29
N GLY A 684 -11.36 -34.33 -21.90
CA GLY A 684 -10.59 -35.58 -22.08
C GLY A 684 -9.59 -35.85 -20.95
N LEU A 685 -9.91 -35.42 -19.73
CA LEU A 685 -9.02 -35.48 -18.56
C LEU A 685 -9.27 -36.77 -17.77
N GLY A 686 -8.27 -37.64 -17.67
CA GLY A 686 -8.38 -38.95 -17.02
C GLY A 686 -9.30 -39.98 -17.73
N VAL A 687 -10.10 -39.54 -18.71
CA VAL A 687 -11.03 -40.34 -19.51
C VAL A 687 -10.99 -39.92 -20.99
N LYS A 688 -11.41 -40.82 -21.89
CA LYS A 688 -11.56 -40.50 -23.32
C LYS A 688 -12.67 -39.47 -23.52
N LYS A 689 -12.40 -38.44 -24.33
CA LYS A 689 -13.34 -37.37 -24.68
C LYS A 689 -14.62 -37.94 -25.31
N ASN A 690 -15.79 -37.54 -24.79
CA ASN A 690 -17.12 -37.94 -25.26
C ASN A 690 -18.13 -36.79 -25.05
N GLN A 691 -18.21 -35.88 -26.03
CA GLN A 691 -19.08 -34.71 -25.96
C GLN A 691 -20.58 -35.07 -25.90
N THR A 692 -20.99 -36.18 -26.52
CA THR A 692 -22.39 -36.66 -26.50
C THR A 692 -22.85 -37.09 -25.10
N LEU A 693 -22.03 -37.87 -24.38
CA LEU A 693 -22.34 -38.25 -23.00
C LEU A 693 -22.21 -37.06 -22.04
N ALA A 694 -21.20 -36.20 -22.25
CA ALA A 694 -21.04 -34.98 -21.48
C ALA A 694 -22.30 -34.08 -21.57
N LEU A 695 -22.78 -33.77 -22.78
CA LEU A 695 -23.97 -32.94 -22.98
C LEU A 695 -25.23 -33.57 -22.35
N HIS A 696 -25.36 -34.90 -22.37
CA HIS A 696 -26.48 -35.58 -21.72
C HIS A 696 -26.45 -35.41 -20.19
N LEU A 697 -25.29 -35.65 -19.56
CA LEU A 697 -25.10 -35.46 -18.12
C LEU A 697 -25.26 -33.99 -17.71
N LEU A 698 -24.71 -33.07 -18.49
CA LEU A 698 -24.81 -31.62 -18.27
C LEU A 698 -26.26 -31.13 -18.31
N LYS A 699 -27.05 -31.59 -19.30
CA LYS A 699 -28.50 -31.33 -19.36
C LYS A 699 -29.26 -31.94 -18.18
N LYS A 700 -28.85 -33.12 -17.69
CA LYS A 700 -29.47 -33.79 -16.55
C LYS A 700 -29.17 -33.09 -15.22
N ALA A 701 -27.92 -32.66 -15.01
CA ALA A 701 -27.49 -31.88 -13.84
C ALA A 701 -28.20 -30.50 -13.78
N ALA A 702 -28.28 -29.80 -14.90
CA ALA A 702 -29.02 -28.53 -14.99
C ALA A 702 -30.52 -28.71 -14.71
N ALA A 703 -31.14 -29.78 -15.22
CA ALA A 703 -32.53 -30.15 -14.90
C ALA A 703 -32.75 -30.63 -13.45
N MET A 704 -31.67 -30.82 -12.68
CA MET A 704 -31.68 -31.11 -11.24
C MET A 704 -31.22 -29.91 -10.40
N GLY A 705 -31.02 -28.75 -11.01
CA GLY A 705 -30.78 -27.48 -10.30
C GLY A 705 -29.32 -27.02 -10.20
N SER A 706 -28.33 -27.76 -10.73
CA SER A 706 -26.93 -27.30 -10.74
C SER A 706 -26.78 -26.01 -11.55
N THR A 707 -26.25 -24.97 -10.90
CA THR A 707 -26.05 -23.63 -11.49
C THR A 707 -24.84 -23.63 -12.43
N GLU A 708 -23.88 -24.47 -12.11
CA GLU A 708 -22.63 -24.75 -12.79
C GLU A 708 -22.93 -25.47 -14.11
N ALA A 709 -23.86 -26.43 -14.08
CA ALA A 709 -24.37 -27.10 -15.27
C ALA A 709 -25.18 -26.16 -16.18
N LEU A 710 -25.96 -25.23 -15.64
CA LEU A 710 -26.63 -24.17 -16.44
C LEU A 710 -25.60 -23.27 -17.14
N ASN A 711 -24.58 -22.82 -16.41
CA ASN A 711 -23.46 -22.06 -17.00
C ASN A 711 -22.72 -22.87 -18.08
N GLY A 712 -22.46 -24.16 -17.83
CA GLY A 712 -21.86 -25.08 -18.80
C GLY A 712 -22.70 -25.28 -20.06
N LEU A 713 -24.04 -25.29 -19.96
CA LEU A 713 -24.93 -25.29 -21.13
C LEU A 713 -24.82 -23.97 -21.91
N GLY A 714 -24.74 -22.83 -21.21
CA GLY A 714 -24.50 -21.53 -21.85
C GLY A 714 -23.20 -21.51 -22.65
N TRP A 715 -22.12 -22.02 -22.05
CA TRP A 715 -20.82 -22.16 -22.72
C TRP A 715 -20.87 -23.15 -23.89
N TYR A 716 -21.55 -24.30 -23.74
CA TYR A 716 -21.72 -25.27 -24.82
C TYR A 716 -22.43 -24.65 -26.03
N HIS A 717 -23.56 -23.98 -25.81
CA HIS A 717 -24.29 -23.32 -26.89
C HIS A 717 -23.45 -22.19 -27.53
N GLY A 718 -22.87 -21.30 -26.72
CA GLY A 718 -22.16 -20.12 -27.22
C GLY A 718 -20.78 -20.36 -27.84
N ILE A 719 -20.11 -21.48 -27.53
CA ILE A 719 -18.74 -21.76 -28.01
C ILE A 719 -18.66 -23.00 -28.92
N ILE A 720 -19.54 -24.00 -28.75
CA ILE A 720 -19.51 -25.23 -29.57
C ILE A 720 -20.61 -25.22 -30.65
N LEU A 721 -21.75 -24.56 -30.42
CA LEU A 721 -22.82 -24.43 -31.41
C LEU A 721 -22.89 -23.03 -32.07
N ASP A 722 -22.13 -22.05 -31.57
CA ASP A 722 -22.21 -20.61 -31.89
C ASP A 722 -23.64 -20.01 -31.72
N ASP A 723 -24.45 -20.65 -30.86
CA ASP A 723 -25.84 -20.31 -30.52
C ASP A 723 -25.85 -19.29 -29.38
N HIS A 724 -25.64 -18.02 -29.72
CA HIS A 724 -25.59 -16.91 -28.77
C HIS A 724 -26.94 -16.62 -28.08
N GLU A 725 -28.08 -17.01 -28.66
CA GLU A 725 -29.40 -16.78 -28.03
C GLU A 725 -29.65 -17.75 -26.87
N SER A 726 -29.45 -19.06 -27.11
CA SER A 726 -29.51 -20.05 -26.03
C SER A 726 -28.40 -19.82 -25.01
N ALA A 727 -27.21 -19.40 -25.44
CA ALA A 727 -26.10 -19.08 -24.53
C ALA A 727 -26.49 -18.01 -23.52
N VAL A 728 -26.95 -16.84 -23.98
CA VAL A 728 -27.43 -15.75 -23.10
C VAL A 728 -28.55 -16.26 -22.19
N LYS A 729 -29.53 -16.98 -22.72
CA LYS A 729 -30.65 -17.52 -21.93
C LYS A 729 -30.18 -18.46 -20.81
N TYR A 730 -29.19 -19.31 -21.06
CA TYR A 730 -28.63 -20.20 -20.04
C TYR A 730 -27.75 -19.45 -19.04
N PHE A 731 -26.96 -18.45 -19.47
CA PHE A 731 -26.18 -17.61 -18.55
C PHE A 731 -27.08 -16.72 -17.67
N GLU A 732 -28.20 -16.20 -18.19
CA GLU A 732 -29.24 -15.50 -17.42
C GLU A 732 -29.81 -16.42 -16.32
N GLN A 733 -30.20 -17.64 -16.68
CA GLN A 733 -30.71 -18.63 -15.71
C GLN A 733 -29.65 -19.03 -14.68
N ALA A 734 -28.41 -19.22 -15.10
CA ALA A 734 -27.30 -19.53 -14.19
C ALA A 734 -27.05 -18.39 -13.20
N ALA A 735 -26.95 -17.14 -13.69
CA ALA A 735 -26.71 -15.95 -12.86
C ALA A 735 -27.86 -15.65 -11.89
N LEU A 736 -29.12 -15.82 -12.31
CA LEU A 736 -30.30 -15.71 -11.45
C LEU A 736 -30.31 -16.75 -10.32
N ASN A 737 -29.78 -17.95 -10.60
CA ASN A 737 -29.63 -19.02 -9.61
C ASN A 737 -28.33 -18.90 -8.78
N GLY A 738 -27.54 -17.82 -8.95
CA GLY A 738 -26.33 -17.55 -8.16
C GLY A 738 -25.00 -17.99 -8.79
N SER A 739 -24.99 -18.52 -10.02
CA SER A 739 -23.76 -18.93 -10.71
C SER A 739 -22.85 -17.73 -10.99
N VAL A 740 -21.68 -17.72 -10.35
CA VAL A 740 -20.70 -16.63 -10.46
C VAL A 740 -20.09 -16.56 -11.86
N ASP A 741 -19.78 -17.72 -12.44
CA ASP A 741 -19.32 -17.85 -13.83
C ASP A 741 -20.37 -17.34 -14.81
N GLY A 742 -21.66 -17.62 -14.54
CA GLY A 742 -22.79 -17.11 -15.32
C GLY A 742 -22.83 -15.58 -15.34
N MET A 743 -22.62 -14.93 -14.19
CA MET A 743 -22.52 -13.46 -14.11
C MET A 743 -21.34 -12.93 -14.94
N TYR A 744 -20.15 -13.55 -14.85
CA TYR A 744 -19.00 -13.16 -15.67
C TYR A 744 -19.27 -13.31 -17.17
N ASN A 745 -19.85 -14.45 -17.58
CA ASN A 745 -20.15 -14.71 -18.99
C ASN A 745 -21.18 -13.72 -19.56
N LEU A 746 -22.19 -13.30 -18.79
CA LEU A 746 -23.06 -12.17 -19.18
C LEU A 746 -22.28 -10.87 -19.38
N GLY A 747 -21.34 -10.56 -18.48
CA GLY A 747 -20.45 -9.41 -18.63
C GLY A 747 -19.62 -9.44 -19.92
N ILE A 748 -19.08 -10.60 -20.30
CA ILE A 748 -18.36 -10.80 -21.56
C ILE A 748 -19.29 -10.65 -22.77
N TYR A 749 -20.54 -11.13 -22.71
CA TYR A 749 -21.52 -10.94 -23.79
C TYR A 749 -21.94 -9.46 -23.96
N HIS A 750 -22.01 -8.69 -22.87
CA HIS A 750 -22.22 -7.25 -22.93
C HIS A 750 -21.00 -6.47 -23.44
N LEU A 751 -19.78 -6.88 -23.08
CA LEU A 751 -18.54 -6.24 -23.54
C LEU A 751 -18.27 -6.50 -25.04
N SER A 752 -18.56 -7.72 -25.51
CA SER A 752 -18.35 -8.13 -26.91
C SER A 752 -19.49 -7.76 -27.86
N GLY A 753 -20.65 -7.30 -27.35
CA GLY A 753 -21.84 -7.05 -28.15
C GLY A 753 -22.51 -8.31 -28.72
N LYS A 754 -22.09 -9.51 -28.27
CA LYS A 754 -22.62 -10.81 -28.76
C LYS A 754 -24.02 -11.15 -28.27
N ASN A 755 -24.61 -10.37 -27.35
CA ASN A 755 -25.97 -10.60 -26.85
C ASN A 755 -27.01 -10.27 -27.94
N PRO A 756 -27.78 -11.25 -28.48
CA PRO A 756 -28.70 -10.98 -29.60
C PRO A 756 -29.84 -10.00 -29.27
N ARG A 757 -30.16 -9.83 -27.98
CA ARG A 757 -31.19 -8.88 -27.52
C ARG A 757 -30.65 -7.45 -27.40
N ILE A 758 -29.34 -7.28 -27.21
CA ILE A 758 -28.65 -6.00 -27.09
C ILE A 758 -27.31 -6.12 -27.84
N PRO A 759 -27.31 -6.03 -29.18
CA PRO A 759 -26.14 -6.27 -30.02
C PRO A 759 -25.15 -5.08 -30.06
N LEU A 760 -24.97 -4.43 -28.91
CA LEU A 760 -24.18 -3.21 -28.72
C LEU A 760 -23.29 -3.38 -27.49
N ARG A 761 -22.00 -3.02 -27.62
CA ARG A 761 -21.03 -3.02 -26.51
C ARG A 761 -21.51 -2.12 -25.38
N ASN A 762 -21.70 -2.68 -24.20
CA ASN A 762 -22.18 -1.99 -23.00
C ASN A 762 -21.21 -2.25 -21.84
N GLU A 763 -20.20 -1.39 -21.72
CA GLU A 763 -19.17 -1.49 -20.69
C GLU A 763 -19.71 -1.28 -19.29
N THR A 764 -20.72 -0.41 -19.11
CA THR A 764 -21.34 -0.16 -17.81
C THR A 764 -22.04 -1.41 -17.26
N ALA A 765 -22.78 -2.13 -18.11
CA ALA A 765 -23.36 -3.41 -17.74
C ALA A 765 -22.27 -4.46 -17.49
N ALA A 766 -21.27 -4.57 -18.38
CA ALA A 766 -20.17 -5.51 -18.22
C ALA A 766 -19.41 -5.33 -16.90
N PHE A 767 -19.05 -4.08 -16.56
CA PHE A 767 -18.40 -3.73 -15.29
C PHE A 767 -19.26 -4.07 -14.07
N GLN A 768 -20.57 -3.82 -14.11
CA GLN A 768 -21.47 -4.22 -13.01
C GLN A 768 -21.50 -5.74 -12.81
N TYR A 769 -21.57 -6.52 -13.91
CA TYR A 769 -21.45 -7.98 -13.85
C TYR A 769 -20.09 -8.43 -13.31
N PHE A 770 -18.98 -7.82 -13.75
CA PHE A 770 -17.64 -8.15 -13.28
C PHE A 770 -17.43 -7.82 -11.79
N VAL A 771 -17.89 -6.66 -11.32
CA VAL A 771 -17.85 -6.29 -9.89
C VAL A 771 -18.69 -7.25 -9.04
N ASN A 772 -19.86 -7.66 -9.52
CA ASN A 772 -20.69 -8.62 -8.79
C ASN A 772 -20.05 -10.03 -8.75
N ALA A 773 -19.56 -10.54 -9.87
CA ALA A 773 -18.84 -11.82 -9.93
C ALA A 773 -17.54 -11.79 -9.10
N SER A 774 -16.84 -10.65 -9.06
CA SER A 774 -15.65 -10.43 -8.23
C SER A 774 -15.95 -10.45 -6.72
N ARG A 775 -17.14 -9.99 -6.27
CA ARG A 775 -17.55 -10.08 -4.86
C ARG A 775 -17.66 -11.53 -4.37
N PHE A 776 -18.09 -12.43 -5.25
CA PHE A 776 -18.10 -13.88 -5.00
C PHE A 776 -16.76 -14.57 -5.37
N GLY A 777 -15.76 -13.80 -5.80
CA GLY A 777 -14.37 -14.25 -5.94
C GLY A 777 -13.97 -14.80 -7.32
N HIS A 778 -14.71 -14.52 -8.39
CA HIS A 778 -14.38 -14.99 -9.74
C HIS A 778 -13.12 -14.30 -10.32
N VAL A 779 -12.07 -15.07 -10.54
CA VAL A 779 -10.71 -14.59 -10.90
C VAL A 779 -10.70 -13.65 -12.11
N ALA A 780 -11.21 -14.08 -13.27
CA ALA A 780 -11.18 -13.25 -14.48
C ALA A 780 -12.11 -12.02 -14.40
N ALA A 781 -13.12 -12.05 -13.53
CA ALA A 781 -14.00 -10.91 -13.30
C ALA A 781 -13.31 -9.85 -12.42
N SER A 782 -12.54 -10.30 -11.42
CA SER A 782 -11.69 -9.43 -10.60
C SER A 782 -10.60 -8.75 -11.43
N VAL A 783 -9.97 -9.43 -12.40
CA VAL A 783 -8.97 -8.82 -13.29
C VAL A 783 -9.61 -7.73 -14.17
N GLU A 784 -10.73 -8.03 -14.83
CA GLU A 784 -11.46 -7.05 -15.65
C GLU A 784 -12.00 -5.86 -14.83
N ALA A 785 -12.63 -6.11 -13.67
CA ALA A 785 -13.15 -5.05 -12.81
C ALA A 785 -12.02 -4.15 -12.24
N ALA A 786 -10.87 -4.74 -11.87
CA ALA A 786 -9.71 -3.97 -11.41
C ALA A 786 -9.15 -3.04 -12.49
N TRP A 787 -9.22 -3.41 -13.77
CA TRP A 787 -8.81 -2.52 -14.88
C TRP A 787 -9.70 -1.27 -14.98
N TYR A 788 -11.03 -1.42 -14.92
CA TYR A 788 -11.94 -0.26 -14.90
C TYR A 788 -11.76 0.61 -13.64
N LEU A 789 -11.46 0.02 -12.48
CA LEU A 789 -11.19 0.76 -11.23
C LEU A 789 -9.85 1.50 -11.28
N SER A 790 -8.77 0.89 -11.80
CA SER A 790 -7.45 1.51 -11.91
C SER A 790 -7.39 2.60 -12.98
N THR A 791 -8.10 2.44 -14.11
CA THR A 791 -8.17 3.47 -15.15
C THR A 791 -9.20 4.55 -14.85
N GLY A 792 -10.33 4.22 -14.22
CA GLY A 792 -11.49 5.11 -14.14
C GLY A 792 -11.98 5.58 -15.53
N SER A 793 -11.85 4.72 -16.55
CA SER A 793 -12.22 5.02 -17.93
C SER A 793 -13.74 5.12 -18.13
N LEU A 794 -14.52 4.44 -17.29
CA LEU A 794 -15.97 4.34 -17.41
C LEU A 794 -16.68 5.56 -16.82
N GLY A 795 -17.56 6.20 -17.61
CA GLY A 795 -18.34 7.36 -17.18
C GLY A 795 -19.17 7.10 -15.92
N GLY A 796 -18.92 7.88 -14.87
CA GLY A 796 -19.57 7.74 -13.55
C GLY A 796 -18.82 6.85 -12.55
N VAL A 797 -17.68 6.25 -12.93
CA VAL A 797 -16.78 5.51 -12.03
C VAL A 797 -15.51 6.33 -11.82
N SER A 798 -15.27 6.77 -10.58
CA SER A 798 -14.01 7.39 -10.18
C SER A 798 -12.88 6.36 -10.15
N GLN A 799 -11.65 6.81 -10.39
CA GLN A 799 -10.46 5.98 -10.17
C GLN A 799 -10.38 5.51 -8.71
N ASP A 800 -10.10 4.22 -8.50
CA ASP A 800 -10.05 3.55 -7.21
C ASP A 800 -8.95 2.46 -7.24
N ALA A 801 -7.71 2.93 -7.26
CA ALA A 801 -6.52 2.07 -7.35
C ALA A 801 -6.36 1.16 -6.11
N GLU A 802 -6.78 1.62 -4.92
CA GLU A 802 -6.73 0.80 -3.70
C GLU A 802 -7.62 -0.44 -3.82
N ARG A 803 -8.87 -0.27 -4.26
CA ARG A 803 -9.79 -1.39 -4.47
C ARG A 803 -9.34 -2.30 -5.60
N ALA A 804 -8.76 -1.75 -6.67
CA ALA A 804 -8.16 -2.54 -7.75
C ALA A 804 -7.01 -3.43 -7.23
N VAL A 805 -6.11 -2.88 -6.42
CA VAL A 805 -4.99 -3.61 -5.79
C VAL A 805 -5.49 -4.67 -4.80
N ILE A 806 -6.42 -4.33 -3.91
CA ILE A 806 -7.01 -5.30 -2.94
C ILE A 806 -7.73 -6.45 -3.67
N MET A 807 -8.40 -6.14 -4.78
CA MET A 807 -9.08 -7.13 -5.62
C MET A 807 -8.09 -8.07 -6.32
N LEU A 808 -7.02 -7.53 -6.92
CA LEU A 808 -5.99 -8.33 -7.58
C LEU A 808 -5.10 -9.12 -6.60
N LYS A 809 -4.78 -8.58 -5.42
CA LYS A 809 -4.04 -9.33 -4.37
C LYS A 809 -4.77 -10.63 -4.02
N LYS A 810 -6.09 -10.54 -3.78
CA LYS A 810 -6.96 -11.71 -3.50
C LYS A 810 -7.08 -12.70 -4.67
N VAL A 811 -6.83 -12.27 -5.91
CA VAL A 811 -6.70 -13.18 -7.06
C VAL A 811 -5.35 -13.90 -7.02
N CYS A 812 -4.26 -13.17 -6.82
CA CYS A 812 -2.91 -13.72 -6.82
C CYS A 812 -2.65 -14.68 -5.64
N GLU A 813 -3.25 -14.40 -4.48
CA GLU A 813 -3.24 -15.29 -3.31
C GLU A 813 -3.96 -16.63 -3.56
N ARG A 814 -4.83 -16.72 -4.57
CA ARG A 814 -5.52 -17.96 -4.97
C ARG A 814 -4.76 -18.75 -6.06
N ASN A 815 -3.54 -18.35 -6.41
CA ASN A 815 -2.76 -18.98 -7.46
C ASN A 815 -2.39 -20.44 -7.11
N GLY A 816 -2.57 -21.36 -8.07
CA GLY A 816 -2.30 -22.79 -7.88
C GLY A 816 -0.84 -23.11 -7.51
N HIS A 817 0.13 -22.37 -8.05
CA HIS A 817 1.54 -22.54 -7.73
C HIS A 817 1.90 -22.02 -6.33
N LEU A 818 1.17 -21.01 -5.82
CA LEU A 818 1.32 -20.55 -4.44
C LEU A 818 0.78 -21.60 -3.46
N GLY A 819 -0.37 -22.22 -3.77
CA GLY A 819 -0.88 -23.36 -3.02
C GLY A 819 0.09 -24.56 -3.01
N PHE A 820 0.75 -24.85 -4.14
CA PHE A 820 1.82 -25.85 -4.19
C PHE A 820 2.99 -25.48 -3.26
N MET A 821 3.50 -24.24 -3.30
CA MET A 821 4.60 -23.79 -2.45
C MET A 821 4.26 -23.88 -0.95
N ILE A 822 3.04 -23.47 -0.56
CA ILE A 822 2.60 -23.53 0.84
C ILE A 822 2.43 -24.97 1.32
N ARG A 823 1.92 -25.86 0.48
CA ARG A 823 1.80 -27.28 0.81
C ARG A 823 3.15 -27.99 0.86
N ASP A 824 4.09 -27.63 0.00
CA ASP A 824 5.48 -28.12 0.03
C ASP A 824 6.27 -27.59 1.25
N ALA A 825 5.90 -26.41 1.77
CA ALA A 825 6.38 -25.89 3.05
C ALA A 825 5.77 -26.65 4.24
N LEU A 826 4.46 -26.89 4.23
CA LEU A 826 3.74 -27.66 5.25
C LEU A 826 4.22 -29.12 5.29
N GLN A 827 4.45 -29.74 4.14
CA GLN A 827 4.97 -31.10 4.08
C GLN A 827 6.40 -31.19 4.64
N ALA A 828 7.28 -30.24 4.32
CA ALA A 828 8.60 -30.16 4.93
C ALA A 828 8.50 -29.99 6.46
N TYR A 829 7.57 -29.17 6.95
CA TYR A 829 7.32 -29.00 8.39
C TYR A 829 6.90 -30.30 9.07
N LEU A 830 5.90 -31.00 8.52
CA LEU A 830 5.37 -32.27 9.05
C LEU A 830 6.41 -33.40 9.00
N GLN A 831 7.35 -33.36 8.06
CA GLN A 831 8.49 -34.27 7.98
C GLN A 831 9.64 -33.93 8.95
N GLY A 832 9.51 -32.85 9.73
CA GLY A 832 10.53 -32.36 10.67
C GLY A 832 11.61 -31.45 10.05
N SER A 833 11.54 -31.19 8.74
CA SER A 833 12.48 -30.32 8.00
C SER A 833 12.15 -28.84 8.23
N ARG A 834 12.31 -28.37 9.48
CA ARG A 834 11.87 -27.03 9.94
C ARG A 834 12.52 -25.88 9.18
N GLN A 835 13.82 -25.97 8.86
CA GLN A 835 14.54 -24.90 8.17
C GLN A 835 14.19 -24.84 6.68
N GLU A 836 13.89 -25.98 6.05
CA GLU A 836 13.37 -26.04 4.69
C GLU A 836 11.96 -25.45 4.60
N ALA A 837 11.09 -25.81 5.55
CA ALA A 837 9.78 -25.20 5.70
C ALA A 837 9.90 -23.68 5.89
N PHE A 838 10.83 -23.21 6.74
CA PHE A 838 11.09 -21.80 6.95
C PHE A 838 11.48 -21.06 5.66
N VAL A 839 12.42 -21.57 4.86
CA VAL A 839 12.80 -20.91 3.59
C VAL A 839 11.63 -20.87 2.60
N LYS A 840 10.83 -21.94 2.49
CA LYS A 840 9.63 -21.98 1.63
C LYS A 840 8.55 -20.99 2.13
N TYR A 841 8.30 -20.92 3.45
CA TYR A 841 7.37 -19.96 4.03
C TYR A 841 7.87 -18.52 3.93
N VAL A 842 9.17 -18.24 4.08
CA VAL A 842 9.77 -16.91 3.87
C VAL A 842 9.55 -16.41 2.44
N LEU A 843 9.74 -17.28 1.43
CA LEU A 843 9.49 -16.92 0.03
C LEU A 843 8.03 -16.51 -0.18
N ALA A 844 7.06 -17.26 0.34
CA ALA A 844 5.63 -16.91 0.26
C ALA A 844 5.24 -15.73 1.16
N ALA A 845 5.90 -15.54 2.31
CA ALA A 845 5.67 -14.40 3.21
C ALA A 845 6.09 -13.09 2.55
N GLU A 846 7.18 -13.11 1.79
CA GLU A 846 7.70 -11.99 1.02
C GLU A 846 6.83 -11.67 -0.22
N THR A 847 5.97 -12.57 -0.69
CA THR A 847 4.92 -12.22 -1.69
C THR A 847 3.71 -11.51 -1.09
N GLY A 848 3.69 -11.26 0.21
CA GLY A 848 2.58 -10.59 0.89
C GLY A 848 1.47 -11.52 1.39
N LEU A 849 1.63 -12.85 1.38
CA LEU A 849 0.60 -13.77 1.84
C LEU A 849 0.57 -13.82 3.39
N GLY A 850 -0.52 -13.35 4.00
CA GLY A 850 -0.64 -13.26 5.47
C GLY A 850 -0.45 -14.58 6.22
N LEU A 851 -0.97 -15.68 5.67
CA LEU A 851 -0.77 -17.05 6.20
C LEU A 851 0.72 -17.40 6.31
N ALA A 852 1.46 -17.17 5.23
CA ALA A 852 2.89 -17.47 5.18
C ALA A 852 3.69 -16.56 6.11
N GLN A 853 3.27 -15.30 6.29
CA GLN A 853 3.87 -14.37 7.23
C GLN A 853 3.69 -14.85 8.68
N SER A 854 2.49 -15.28 9.08
CA SER A 854 2.28 -15.88 10.41
C SER A 854 3.06 -17.18 10.62
N ASN A 855 3.13 -18.06 9.61
CA ASN A 855 3.90 -19.31 9.70
C ASN A 855 5.42 -19.08 9.71
N ALA A 856 5.93 -18.12 8.93
CA ALA A 856 7.33 -17.71 8.98
C ALA A 856 7.69 -17.06 10.33
N ALA A 857 6.80 -16.24 10.91
CA ALA A 857 6.98 -15.66 12.23
C ALA A 857 7.03 -16.73 13.33
N HIS A 858 6.12 -17.72 13.30
CA HIS A 858 6.14 -18.85 14.22
C HIS A 858 7.42 -19.68 14.07
N LEU A 859 7.91 -19.90 12.84
CA LEU A 859 9.18 -20.59 12.60
C LEU A 859 10.41 -19.76 13.03
N CYS A 860 10.36 -18.42 13.01
CA CYS A 860 11.40 -17.60 13.66
C CYS A 860 11.44 -17.83 15.20
N GLU A 861 10.30 -18.15 15.83
CA GLU A 861 10.24 -18.48 17.26
C GLU A 861 10.70 -19.92 17.53
N GLU A 862 10.23 -20.91 16.77
CA GLU A 862 10.58 -22.33 16.96
C GLU A 862 12.06 -22.62 16.68
N LEU A 863 12.69 -21.86 15.77
CA LEU A 863 14.11 -21.99 15.40
C LEU A 863 15.05 -21.07 16.21
N ASP A 864 14.55 -20.36 17.24
CA ASP A 864 15.31 -19.37 18.05
C ASP A 864 16.09 -18.35 17.18
N LEU A 865 15.43 -17.86 16.12
CA LEU A 865 15.98 -16.83 15.24
C LEU A 865 15.83 -15.43 15.86
N SER A 866 16.60 -14.47 15.36
CA SER A 866 16.66 -13.11 15.92
C SER A 866 15.29 -12.47 16.11
N TYR A 867 15.19 -11.59 17.11
CA TYR A 867 14.02 -10.75 17.38
C TYR A 867 13.52 -10.06 16.10
N ASP A 868 14.43 -9.58 15.25
CA ASP A 868 14.11 -8.93 13.97
C ASP A 868 13.37 -9.85 12.99
N CYS A 869 13.69 -11.16 12.97
CA CYS A 869 12.98 -12.17 12.18
C CYS A 869 11.52 -12.27 12.62
N GLN A 870 11.31 -12.48 13.93
CA GLN A 870 9.99 -12.65 14.52
C GLN A 870 9.14 -11.38 14.33
N TRP A 871 9.70 -10.22 14.71
CA TRP A 871 9.03 -8.93 14.61
C TRP A 871 8.71 -8.55 13.16
N ARG A 872 9.62 -8.79 12.20
CA ARG A 872 9.38 -8.51 10.77
C ARG A 872 8.14 -9.22 10.25
N TYR A 873 8.04 -10.53 10.46
CA TYR A 873 6.95 -11.32 9.88
C TYR A 873 5.63 -11.17 10.65
N HIS A 874 5.67 -11.01 11.98
CA HIS A 874 4.49 -10.60 12.76
C HIS A 874 3.97 -9.23 12.29
N ASN A 875 4.85 -8.23 12.14
CA ASN A 875 4.48 -6.90 11.63
C ASN A 875 3.91 -6.96 10.20
N PHE A 876 4.55 -7.69 9.28
CA PHE A 876 4.03 -7.88 7.93
C PHE A 876 2.63 -8.51 7.93
N SER A 877 2.37 -9.51 8.78
CA SER A 877 1.07 -10.15 8.84
C SER A 877 -0.06 -9.19 9.30
N ILE A 878 0.21 -8.24 10.19
CA ILE A 878 -0.79 -7.24 10.63
C ILE A 878 -1.01 -6.08 9.64
N LEU A 879 -0.17 -5.93 8.61
CA LEU A 879 -0.38 -5.00 7.49
C LEU A 879 -1.40 -5.53 6.45
N ASN A 880 -1.82 -6.79 6.55
CA ASN A 880 -2.87 -7.33 5.69
C ASN A 880 -4.26 -6.81 6.08
N TYR A 881 -5.10 -6.60 5.06
CA TYR A 881 -6.49 -6.15 5.20
C TYR A 881 -7.32 -7.04 6.14
N ASN A 882 -7.14 -8.37 6.06
CA ASN A 882 -7.63 -9.35 7.02
C ASN A 882 -6.44 -9.95 7.79
N SER A 883 -5.96 -9.25 8.81
CA SER A 883 -4.91 -9.73 9.73
C SER A 883 -5.43 -10.78 10.70
N HIS A 884 -4.72 -11.91 10.87
CA HIS A 884 -5.13 -12.98 11.80
C HIS A 884 -5.03 -12.52 13.28
N PRO A 885 -5.94 -12.94 14.19
CA PRO A 885 -5.92 -12.48 15.58
C PRO A 885 -4.63 -12.81 16.34
N SER A 886 -4.02 -13.99 16.14
CA SER A 886 -2.78 -14.38 16.83
C SER A 886 -1.62 -13.43 16.56
N ALA A 887 -1.50 -12.92 15.33
CA ALA A 887 -0.49 -11.93 14.97
C ALA A 887 -0.76 -10.55 15.60
N LEU A 888 -2.02 -10.15 15.71
CA LEU A 888 -2.41 -8.91 16.40
C LEU A 888 -2.09 -8.98 17.89
N LEU A 889 -2.32 -10.13 18.53
CA LEU A 889 -1.91 -10.37 19.91
C LEU A 889 -0.39 -10.25 20.05
N LYS A 890 0.39 -11.01 19.28
CA LYS A 890 1.86 -10.98 19.29
C LYS A 890 2.45 -9.58 19.07
N MET A 891 1.91 -8.81 18.12
CA MET A 891 2.34 -7.41 17.92
C MET A 891 1.93 -6.50 19.08
N GLY A 892 0.75 -6.70 19.67
CA GLY A 892 0.35 -6.02 20.90
C GLY A 892 1.29 -6.32 22.07
N ASP A 893 1.67 -7.60 22.24
CA ASP A 893 2.59 -8.07 23.27
C ASP A 893 3.98 -7.41 23.10
N TYR A 894 4.52 -7.37 21.87
CA TYR A 894 5.79 -6.68 21.58
C TYR A 894 5.72 -5.20 21.98
N TYR A 895 4.70 -4.46 21.55
CA TYR A 895 4.57 -3.04 21.91
C TYR A 895 4.38 -2.83 23.42
N TYR A 896 3.63 -3.71 24.09
CA TYR A 896 3.41 -3.66 25.52
C TYR A 896 4.72 -3.87 26.30
N TYR A 897 5.47 -4.95 26.04
CA TYR A 897 6.74 -5.21 26.72
C TYR A 897 7.82 -4.18 26.37
N SER A 898 7.88 -3.68 25.13
CA SER A 898 8.79 -2.60 24.75
C SER A 898 8.51 -1.26 25.46
N SER A 899 7.26 -1.00 25.88
CA SER A 899 6.91 0.23 26.61
C SER A 899 7.51 0.34 28.03
N GLY A 900 8.13 -0.74 28.53
CA GLY A 900 8.91 -0.71 29.78
C GLY A 900 10.19 0.15 29.71
N ILE A 901 10.59 0.60 28.51
CA ILE A 901 11.72 1.50 28.27
C ILE A 901 11.21 2.96 28.31
N PRO A 902 11.81 3.85 29.13
CA PRO A 902 11.14 5.10 29.55
C PRO A 902 11.08 6.24 28.53
N GLU A 903 11.74 6.14 27.36
CA GLU A 903 11.86 7.28 26.44
C GLU A 903 10.63 7.48 25.52
N ASP A 904 9.84 6.44 25.23
CA ASP A 904 8.76 6.48 24.23
C ASP A 904 7.45 5.77 24.66
N SER A 905 7.34 5.37 25.92
CA SER A 905 6.33 4.41 26.42
C SER A 905 4.87 4.73 26.07
N LEU A 906 4.45 6.00 26.14
CA LEU A 906 3.09 6.44 25.82
C LEU A 906 2.68 6.18 24.37
N SER A 907 3.60 6.21 23.41
CA SER A 907 3.31 5.94 22.00
C SER A 907 3.15 4.44 21.74
N LEU A 908 3.90 3.62 22.47
CA LEU A 908 3.91 2.15 22.37
C LEU A 908 2.67 1.52 23.01
N VAL A 909 2.23 1.99 24.19
CA VAL A 909 0.96 1.53 24.80
C VAL A 909 -0.24 1.87 23.91
N GLY A 910 -0.22 3.01 23.22
CA GLY A 910 -1.24 3.36 22.21
C GLY A 910 -1.28 2.38 21.02
N GLN A 911 -0.13 1.86 20.60
CA GLN A 911 -0.04 0.82 19.56
C GLN A 911 -0.51 -0.54 20.08
N ALA A 912 -0.14 -0.93 21.30
CA ALA A 912 -0.64 -2.15 21.95
C ALA A 912 -2.18 -2.14 22.08
N LEU A 913 -2.76 -1.04 22.57
CA LEU A 913 -4.21 -0.82 22.59
C LEU A 913 -4.85 -0.99 21.22
N SER A 914 -4.21 -0.48 20.16
CA SER A 914 -4.72 -0.61 18.78
C SER A 914 -4.75 -2.07 18.33
N MET A 915 -3.68 -2.83 18.58
CA MET A 915 -3.59 -4.22 18.15
C MET A 915 -4.53 -5.14 18.95
N TYR A 916 -4.59 -5.02 20.27
CA TYR A 916 -5.57 -5.76 21.08
C TYR A 916 -7.02 -5.35 20.74
N SER A 917 -7.27 -4.08 20.40
CA SER A 917 -8.60 -3.63 19.91
C SER A 917 -8.97 -4.31 18.59
N ARG A 918 -8.02 -4.44 17.64
CA ARG A 918 -8.24 -5.19 16.40
C ARG A 918 -8.49 -6.68 16.68
N ALA A 919 -7.77 -7.29 17.62
CA ALA A 919 -7.94 -8.69 17.99
C ALA A 919 -9.31 -8.95 18.65
N ALA A 920 -9.75 -8.08 19.56
CA ALA A 920 -11.08 -8.14 20.18
C ALA A 920 -12.20 -7.93 19.16
N LEU A 921 -12.05 -6.98 18.21
CA LEU A 921 -13.00 -6.79 17.10
C LEU A 921 -13.10 -8.00 16.16
N ALA A 922 -12.02 -8.79 16.07
CA ALA A 922 -12.00 -10.07 15.36
C ALA A 922 -12.47 -11.27 16.21
N GLY A 923 -12.99 -11.03 17.42
CA GLY A 923 -13.59 -12.05 18.29
C GLY A 923 -12.62 -12.78 19.21
N SER A 924 -11.36 -12.35 19.35
CA SER A 924 -10.38 -13.03 20.21
C SER A 924 -10.62 -12.76 21.71
N PRO A 925 -10.87 -13.78 22.56
CA PRO A 925 -11.04 -13.59 24.00
C PRO A 925 -9.76 -13.10 24.66
N GLN A 926 -8.58 -13.61 24.29
CA GLN A 926 -7.29 -13.08 24.77
C GLN A 926 -7.10 -11.60 24.40
N GLY A 927 -7.64 -11.15 23.27
CA GLY A 927 -7.67 -9.74 22.90
C GLY A 927 -8.53 -8.90 23.86
N MET A 928 -9.70 -9.41 24.24
CA MET A 928 -10.56 -8.77 25.25
C MET A 928 -9.92 -8.79 26.64
N TYR A 929 -9.27 -9.89 27.04
CA TYR A 929 -8.52 -9.99 28.30
C TYR A 929 -7.42 -8.91 28.39
N ASN A 930 -6.56 -8.81 27.37
CA ASN A 930 -5.47 -7.83 27.34
C ASN A 930 -5.99 -6.38 27.37
N LEU A 931 -7.13 -6.09 26.73
CA LEU A 931 -7.82 -4.79 26.87
C LEU A 931 -8.34 -4.55 28.29
N GLY A 932 -8.85 -5.58 28.97
CA GLY A 932 -9.27 -5.51 30.37
C GLY A 932 -8.11 -5.14 31.30
N ILE A 933 -6.94 -5.75 31.10
CA ILE A 933 -5.71 -5.43 31.85
C ILE A 933 -5.26 -3.99 31.61
N LEU A 934 -5.28 -3.49 30.35
CA LEU A 934 -4.92 -2.10 30.06
C LEU A 934 -5.95 -1.09 30.60
N ALA A 935 -7.24 -1.43 30.59
CA ALA A 935 -8.28 -0.61 31.21
C ALA A 935 -8.11 -0.56 32.75
N GLN A 936 -7.72 -1.67 33.38
CA GLN A 936 -7.39 -1.71 34.82
C GLN A 936 -6.13 -0.90 35.18
N GLN A 937 -5.25 -0.64 34.20
CA GLN A 937 -4.09 0.26 34.33
C GLN A 937 -4.45 1.74 34.10
N GLY A 938 -5.74 2.08 33.93
CA GLY A 938 -6.23 3.45 33.70
C GLY A 938 -6.15 3.91 32.24
N HIS A 939 -5.90 3.01 31.28
CA HIS A 939 -5.83 3.38 29.87
C HIS A 939 -7.21 3.35 29.19
N ALA A 940 -7.67 4.52 28.72
CA ALA A 940 -8.96 4.67 28.06
C ALA A 940 -9.05 3.91 26.73
N LEU A 941 -9.99 2.96 26.65
CA LEU A 941 -10.26 2.15 25.45
C LEU A 941 -10.62 3.01 24.22
N PRO A 942 -10.19 2.65 22.99
CA PRO A 942 -10.57 3.35 21.77
C PRO A 942 -12.07 3.34 21.48
N GLN A 943 -12.58 4.40 20.82
CA GLN A 943 -14.01 4.52 20.49
C GLN A 943 -14.57 3.35 19.66
N SER A 944 -13.73 2.72 18.83
CA SER A 944 -14.09 1.58 17.99
C SER A 944 -14.53 0.33 18.77
N VAL A 945 -13.96 0.09 19.95
CA VAL A 945 -14.28 -1.09 20.79
C VAL A 945 -15.29 -0.79 21.90
N ARG A 946 -15.49 0.47 22.32
CA ARG A 946 -16.47 0.79 23.39
C ARG A 946 -17.90 0.33 23.06
N GLY A 947 -18.28 0.38 21.79
CA GLY A 947 -19.59 -0.11 21.33
C GLY A 947 -19.76 -1.64 21.49
N MET A 948 -18.69 -2.42 21.33
CA MET A 948 -18.70 -3.88 21.52
C MET A 948 -18.91 -4.26 22.99
N PHE A 949 -18.41 -3.47 23.94
CA PHE A 949 -18.51 -3.71 25.37
C PHE A 949 -19.66 -2.93 26.07
N ASN A 950 -20.47 -2.18 25.31
CA ASN A 950 -21.50 -1.28 25.83
C ASN A 950 -20.96 -0.32 26.93
N VAL A 951 -19.77 0.25 26.69
CA VAL A 951 -19.05 1.14 27.61
C VAL A 951 -19.34 2.61 27.27
N THR A 952 -19.76 3.40 28.26
CA THR A 952 -20.01 4.83 28.11
C THR A 952 -18.79 5.67 28.52
N HIS A 953 -18.82 6.96 28.18
CA HIS A 953 -17.78 7.92 28.58
C HIS A 953 -17.82 8.32 30.07
N TYR A 954 -18.83 7.83 30.81
CA TYR A 954 -19.08 8.13 32.23
C TYR A 954 -18.96 6.89 33.13
N ASP A 955 -18.62 5.72 32.57
CA ASP A 955 -18.44 4.50 33.33
C ASP A 955 -17.12 4.56 34.14
N GLU A 956 -17.15 4.19 35.42
CA GLU A 956 -15.95 4.07 36.25
C GLU A 956 -15.06 2.91 35.77
N GLU A 957 -13.74 2.98 36.02
CA GLU A 957 -12.76 2.01 35.49
C GLU A 957 -13.08 0.56 35.89
N ASP A 958 -13.49 0.31 37.14
CA ASP A 958 -13.97 -1.00 37.61
C ASP A 958 -15.15 -1.54 36.76
N ILE A 959 -16.08 -0.65 36.34
CA ILE A 959 -17.25 -1.01 35.52
C ILE A 959 -16.83 -1.30 34.07
N VAL A 960 -15.86 -0.55 33.54
CA VAL A 960 -15.29 -0.80 32.20
C VAL A 960 -14.62 -2.16 32.16
N VAL A 961 -13.78 -2.48 33.16
CA VAL A 961 -13.09 -3.78 33.25
C VAL A 961 -14.10 -4.92 33.44
N GLU A 962 -15.13 -4.75 34.29
CA GLU A 962 -16.17 -5.78 34.47
C GLU A 962 -16.92 -6.08 33.18
N LYS A 963 -17.32 -5.05 32.41
CA LYS A 963 -18.00 -5.22 31.11
C LYS A 963 -17.12 -5.96 30.09
N VAL A 964 -15.83 -5.64 30.03
CA VAL A 964 -14.87 -6.28 29.13
C VAL A 964 -14.63 -7.75 29.52
N LEU A 965 -14.36 -8.03 30.80
CA LEU A 965 -14.10 -9.40 31.27
C LEU A 965 -15.36 -10.29 31.19
N ARG A 966 -16.54 -9.74 31.47
CA ARG A 966 -17.81 -10.45 31.26
C ARG A 966 -18.00 -10.82 29.80
N ARG A 967 -17.79 -9.87 28.87
CA ARG A 967 -17.92 -10.14 27.44
C ARG A 967 -16.87 -11.11 26.91
N CYS A 968 -15.68 -11.12 27.50
CA CYS A 968 -14.65 -12.12 27.21
C CYS A 968 -15.11 -13.54 27.65
N ALA A 969 -15.61 -13.69 28.87
CA ALA A 969 -16.11 -14.97 29.38
C ALA A 969 -17.34 -15.48 28.59
N GLU A 970 -18.17 -14.59 28.05
CA GLU A 970 -19.25 -14.91 27.08
C GLU A 970 -18.72 -15.37 25.69
N THR A 971 -17.41 -15.33 25.44
CA THR A 971 -16.78 -15.73 24.17
C THR A 971 -15.77 -16.89 24.31
N GLU A 972 -15.66 -17.47 25.50
CA GLU A 972 -14.93 -18.70 25.78
C GLU A 972 -15.94 -19.83 26.08
N ASP A 973 -15.57 -21.10 25.91
CA ASP A 973 -16.53 -22.23 26.05
C ASP A 973 -17.08 -22.39 27.47
N GLU A 974 -18.42 -22.42 27.58
CA GLU A 974 -19.19 -22.41 28.85
C GLU A 974 -18.83 -23.57 29.81
N ASP A 975 -18.36 -24.70 29.28
CA ASP A 975 -18.01 -25.91 30.05
C ASP A 975 -16.63 -25.85 30.74
N THR A 976 -15.86 -24.75 30.60
CA THR A 976 -14.49 -24.67 31.11
C THR A 976 -14.24 -23.49 32.07
N VAL A 977 -13.28 -23.65 32.99
CA VAL A 977 -12.83 -22.56 33.88
C VAL A 977 -11.69 -21.81 33.20
N THR A 978 -12.02 -20.65 32.65
CA THR A 978 -11.18 -19.88 31.71
C THR A 978 -10.41 -18.72 32.38
N PRO A 979 -9.40 -18.13 31.70
CA PRO A 979 -8.71 -16.95 32.21
C PRO A 979 -9.63 -15.74 32.46
N CYS A 980 -10.58 -15.44 31.56
CA CYS A 980 -11.48 -14.30 31.77
C CYS A 980 -12.54 -14.56 32.85
N SER A 981 -13.07 -15.78 32.98
CA SER A 981 -14.01 -16.10 34.07
C SER A 981 -13.32 -16.06 35.45
N LEU A 982 -12.07 -16.53 35.56
CA LEU A 982 -11.25 -16.38 36.77
C LEU A 982 -10.92 -14.92 37.09
N ALA A 983 -10.58 -14.10 36.09
CA ALA A 983 -10.30 -12.67 36.31
C ALA A 983 -11.55 -11.88 36.70
N LEU A 984 -12.72 -12.19 36.10
CA LEU A 984 -14.01 -11.62 36.47
C LEU A 984 -14.36 -11.98 37.92
N LEU A 985 -14.19 -13.25 38.31
CA LEU A 985 -14.39 -13.69 39.70
C LEU A 985 -13.43 -12.97 40.65
N GLY A 986 -12.17 -12.77 40.26
CA GLY A 986 -11.18 -12.00 41.03
C GLY A 986 -11.60 -10.54 41.24
N LEU A 987 -12.12 -9.88 40.20
CA LEU A 987 -12.66 -8.52 40.27
C LEU A 987 -13.91 -8.45 41.16
N GLN A 988 -14.81 -9.42 41.05
CA GLN A 988 -16.01 -9.53 41.89
C GLN A 988 -15.66 -9.78 43.36
N MET A 989 -14.71 -10.68 43.66
CA MET A 989 -14.19 -10.87 45.02
C MET A 989 -13.49 -9.61 45.56
N GLY A 990 -12.72 -8.89 44.72
CA GLY A 990 -12.06 -7.65 45.09
C GLY A 990 -13.01 -6.47 45.34
N THR A 991 -14.12 -6.37 44.60
CA THR A 991 -15.17 -5.37 44.83
C THR A 991 -16.05 -5.74 46.03
N ALA A 992 -16.41 -7.01 46.21
CA ALA A 992 -17.08 -7.52 47.41
C ALA A 992 -16.25 -7.25 48.68
N TRP A 993 -14.93 -7.49 48.62
CA TRP A 993 -14.00 -7.17 49.71
C TRP A 993 -13.95 -5.67 50.02
N ARG A 994 -13.88 -4.81 48.99
CA ARG A 994 -13.94 -3.35 49.16
C ARG A 994 -15.25 -2.90 49.81
N ARG A 995 -16.40 -3.41 49.37
CA ARG A 995 -17.73 -3.12 49.97
C ARG A 995 -17.82 -3.57 51.42
N MET A 996 -17.36 -4.79 51.72
CA MET A 996 -17.35 -5.34 53.07
C MET A 996 -16.41 -4.60 54.03
N THR A 997 -15.27 -4.09 53.55
CA THR A 997 -14.29 -3.37 54.38
C THR A 997 -14.60 -1.88 54.56
N GLN A 998 -15.38 -1.26 53.66
CA GLN A 998 -15.90 0.11 53.82
C GLN A 998 -16.91 0.25 54.98
N ASN A 999 -17.65 -0.80 55.31
CA ASN A 999 -18.60 -0.80 56.41
C ASN A 999 -17.90 -1.15 57.74
N GLY A 1000 -17.75 -0.19 58.65
CA GLY A 1000 -17.02 -0.37 59.91
C GLY A 1000 -17.48 -1.52 60.80
N ALA A 1001 -18.77 -1.91 60.74
CA ALA A 1001 -19.28 -3.08 61.46
C ALA A 1001 -18.82 -4.41 60.83
N GLN A 1002 -18.72 -4.46 59.51
CA GLN A 1002 -18.23 -5.63 58.76
C GLN A 1002 -16.70 -5.71 58.76
N LEU A 1003 -16.01 -4.56 58.81
CA LEU A 1003 -14.57 -4.50 59.07
C LEU A 1003 -14.21 -5.09 60.45
N LEU A 1004 -15.01 -4.81 61.49
CA LEU A 1004 -14.85 -5.45 62.81
C LEU A 1004 -15.10 -6.97 62.76
N LEU A 1005 -16.04 -7.46 61.96
CA LEU A 1005 -16.23 -8.89 61.70
C LEU A 1005 -15.03 -9.53 60.96
N ALA A 1006 -14.41 -8.81 60.02
CA ALA A 1006 -13.19 -9.25 59.34
C ALA A 1006 -11.99 -9.34 60.30
N TYR A 1007 -11.79 -8.35 61.17
CA TYR A 1007 -10.77 -8.43 62.22
C TYR A 1007 -11.07 -9.51 63.26
N ALA A 1008 -12.34 -9.68 63.67
CA ALA A 1008 -12.74 -10.70 64.64
C ALA A 1008 -12.57 -12.12 64.08
N SER A 1009 -12.84 -12.36 62.80
CA SER A 1009 -12.61 -13.65 62.13
C SER A 1009 -11.13 -13.92 61.85
N LEU A 1010 -10.32 -12.91 61.48
CA LEU A 1010 -8.86 -13.06 61.45
C LEU A 1010 -8.28 -13.42 62.82
N LEU A 1011 -8.71 -12.73 63.88
CA LEU A 1011 -8.34 -13.06 65.26
C LEU A 1011 -8.84 -14.45 65.68
N SER A 1012 -10.00 -14.90 65.19
CA SER A 1012 -10.54 -16.22 65.52
C SER A 1012 -9.83 -17.36 64.78
N VAL A 1013 -9.39 -17.15 63.53
CA VAL A 1013 -8.52 -18.08 62.79
C VAL A 1013 -7.15 -18.18 63.46
N CYS A 1014 -6.53 -17.05 63.84
CA CYS A 1014 -5.30 -17.04 64.63
C CYS A 1014 -5.49 -17.75 65.99
N ALA A 1015 -6.63 -17.56 66.66
CA ALA A 1015 -6.96 -18.27 67.89
C ALA A 1015 -7.08 -19.79 67.64
N LEU A 1016 -7.80 -20.24 66.62
CA LEU A 1016 -7.89 -21.67 66.28
C LEU A 1016 -6.53 -22.29 65.98
N LEU A 1017 -5.71 -21.62 65.15
CA LEU A 1017 -4.35 -22.07 64.80
C LEU A 1017 -3.39 -22.15 66.00
N VAL A 1018 -3.63 -21.37 67.07
CA VAL A 1018 -2.87 -21.45 68.32
C VAL A 1018 -3.47 -22.46 69.30
N PHE A 1019 -4.78 -22.43 69.54
CA PHE A 1019 -5.43 -23.24 70.57
C PHE A 1019 -5.57 -24.72 70.21
N ILE A 1020 -5.74 -25.09 68.94
CA ILE A 1020 -5.80 -26.50 68.52
C ILE A 1020 -4.50 -27.24 68.85
N PRO A 1021 -3.29 -26.76 68.46
CA PRO A 1021 -2.05 -27.39 68.90
C PRO A 1021 -1.79 -27.23 70.41
N LEU A 1022 -2.26 -26.15 71.05
CA LEU A 1022 -2.13 -25.98 72.51
C LEU A 1022 -2.92 -27.06 73.28
N GLN A 1023 -4.17 -27.34 72.88
CA GLN A 1023 -4.98 -28.43 73.45
C GLN A 1023 -4.33 -29.80 73.21
N SER A 1024 -3.78 -30.05 72.02
CA SER A 1024 -3.07 -31.30 71.71
C SER A 1024 -1.86 -31.50 72.62
N CYS A 1025 -1.05 -30.45 72.82
CA CYS A 1025 0.09 -30.44 73.74
C CYS A 1025 -0.28 -30.58 75.22
N LEU A 1026 -1.46 -30.07 75.64
CA LEU A 1026 -1.93 -30.18 77.02
C LEU A 1026 -2.52 -31.57 77.31
N GLY A 1027 -3.32 -32.13 76.40
CA GLY A 1027 -3.91 -33.47 76.54
C GLY A 1027 -2.87 -34.58 76.67
N GLN A 1028 -1.70 -34.44 76.04
CA GLN A 1028 -0.61 -35.42 76.11
C GLN A 1028 0.20 -35.40 77.42
N ARG A 1029 -0.01 -34.43 78.32
CA ARG A 1029 0.83 -34.31 79.55
C ARG A 1029 0.34 -35.10 80.77
N VAL A 1030 -0.83 -35.75 80.74
CA VAL A 1030 -1.39 -36.51 81.88
C VAL A 1030 -1.65 -37.99 81.54
N SER A 1031 -0.62 -38.69 81.06
CA SER A 1031 -0.61 -40.18 81.01
C SER A 1031 0.81 -40.77 81.01
N GLY A 1032 1.73 -40.17 81.76
CA GLY A 1032 3.14 -40.57 81.79
C GLY A 1032 3.43 -41.92 82.48
N ARG A 1033 3.42 -43.03 81.72
CA ARG A 1033 4.21 -44.24 82.03
C ARG A 1033 4.99 -44.73 80.81
N ARG A 1034 6.16 -45.34 81.09
CA ARG A 1034 7.23 -45.61 80.11
C ARG A 1034 7.05 -46.93 79.32
N PRO A 1035 7.77 -47.11 78.19
CA PRO A 1035 7.36 -48.02 77.12
C PRO A 1035 8.09 -49.38 77.10
N VAL A 1036 7.65 -50.26 76.18
CA VAL A 1036 8.44 -51.37 75.63
C VAL A 1036 8.33 -51.35 74.10
N PRO A 1037 9.43 -51.33 73.31
CA PRO A 1037 9.38 -51.18 71.85
C PRO A 1037 9.46 -52.50 71.08
N LEU A 1038 8.60 -52.71 70.07
CA LEU A 1038 8.66 -53.85 69.13
C LEU A 1038 8.48 -53.48 67.64
N ARG A 1039 9.51 -52.85 67.09
CA ARG A 1039 10.15 -53.12 65.79
C ARG A 1039 9.31 -53.74 64.63
N ALA A 1040 8.85 -52.88 63.72
CA ALA A 1040 8.72 -53.11 62.26
C ALA A 1040 9.07 -51.78 61.56
N ARG A 1041 9.81 -51.63 60.45
CA ARG A 1041 10.17 -52.45 59.27
C ARG A 1041 9.13 -52.44 58.14
N THR A 1042 9.54 -51.83 57.01
CA THR A 1042 9.05 -51.96 55.61
C THR A 1042 7.58 -51.64 55.26
N SER A 1043 7.37 -50.53 54.54
CA SER A 1043 7.02 -50.45 53.09
C SER A 1043 6.47 -51.70 52.35
N PRO A 1044 5.78 -51.55 51.19
CA PRO A 1044 4.88 -50.47 50.72
C PRO A 1044 3.67 -51.01 49.86
N VAL A 1045 3.03 -50.14 49.06
CA VAL A 1045 2.37 -50.42 47.74
C VAL A 1045 0.99 -51.13 47.70
N SER A 1046 0.09 -50.60 46.84
CA SER A 1046 -1.12 -51.23 46.22
C SER A 1046 -2.32 -51.61 47.13
N GLN A 1047 -3.57 -51.78 46.67
CA GLN A 1047 -4.27 -51.42 45.42
C GLN A 1047 -5.80 -51.42 45.67
N GLU A 1048 -6.56 -50.62 44.89
CA GLU A 1048 -8.00 -50.83 44.51
C GLU A 1048 -9.07 -51.03 45.62
N GLY A 1049 -10.37 -51.12 45.25
CA GLY A 1049 -11.39 -51.67 46.17
C GLY A 1049 -12.77 -51.00 46.36
N VAL A 1050 -13.31 -50.29 45.36
CA VAL A 1050 -14.77 -50.29 45.01
C VAL A 1050 -15.83 -50.39 46.15
N ASN A 1051 -16.42 -49.22 46.49
CA ASN A 1051 -17.87 -48.96 46.72
C ASN A 1051 -18.68 -49.41 47.98
N LEU A 1052 -19.67 -48.54 48.28
CA LEU A 1052 -21.02 -48.74 48.86
C LEU A 1052 -21.27 -48.85 50.39
N ASN A 1053 -22.00 -47.82 50.88
CA ASN A 1053 -23.24 -47.87 51.69
C ASN A 1053 -23.27 -47.74 53.25
N ARG A 1054 -23.99 -46.67 53.65
CA ARG A 1054 -25.07 -46.56 54.66
C ARG A 1054 -24.79 -46.57 56.20
N GLU A 1055 -25.03 -45.38 56.77
CA GLU A 1055 -26.04 -45.04 57.80
C GLU A 1055 -26.00 -45.57 59.26
N GLN A 1056 -26.45 -44.66 60.16
CA GLN A 1056 -27.17 -44.86 61.43
C GLN A 1056 -26.43 -45.22 62.75
N ASP A 1057 -26.30 -44.19 63.61
CA ASP A 1057 -26.92 -44.02 64.94
C ASP A 1057 -26.99 -45.19 65.95
N GLY A 1058 -26.58 -44.90 67.20
CA GLY A 1058 -26.85 -45.70 68.41
C GLY A 1058 -26.61 -44.94 69.71
N ILE A 1059 -27.48 -45.10 70.73
CA ILE A 1059 -27.55 -44.25 71.94
C ILE A 1059 -27.73 -45.12 73.22
N MET A 1060 -27.44 -44.55 74.40
CA MET A 1060 -27.66 -45.02 75.80
C MET A 1060 -26.52 -45.83 76.46
N GLY A 1061 -26.31 -45.79 77.80
CA GLY A 1061 -26.87 -44.88 78.82
C GLY A 1061 -26.70 -45.34 80.30
N GLY A 1062 -26.61 -44.39 81.25
CA GLY A 1062 -26.73 -44.58 82.72
C GLY A 1062 -25.56 -45.25 83.49
N THR A 1063 -25.50 -45.35 84.83
CA THR A 1063 -26.11 -44.53 85.93
C THR A 1063 -25.51 -44.90 87.32
N HIS A 1064 -25.13 -43.90 88.15
CA HIS A 1064 -24.82 -44.00 89.62
C HIS A 1064 -23.65 -44.95 90.06
N ARG A 1065 -23.07 -44.90 91.28
CA ARG A 1065 -23.25 -44.07 92.51
C ARG A 1065 -21.87 -43.89 93.22
N VAL A 1066 -21.71 -42.92 94.13
CA VAL A 1066 -20.42 -42.61 94.81
C VAL A 1066 -20.56 -42.47 96.34
N ALA A 1067 -19.55 -42.97 97.08
CA ALA A 1067 -19.13 -42.49 98.41
C ALA A 1067 -17.67 -42.95 98.68
N GLY A 1068 -16.74 -42.14 99.19
CA GLY A 1068 -16.80 -40.68 99.40
C GLY A 1068 -15.46 -40.06 99.87
N ASN A 1069 -15.26 -38.79 99.52
CA ASN A 1069 -14.40 -37.75 100.11
C ASN A 1069 -12.97 -38.08 100.59
N LEU A 1070 -11.96 -37.47 99.92
CA LEU A 1070 -11.33 -36.23 100.42
C LEU A 1070 -10.61 -35.48 99.26
N TRP A 1071 -9.94 -34.35 99.57
CA TRP A 1071 -9.18 -33.46 98.64
C TRP A 1071 -9.99 -32.60 97.65
N LEU A 1072 -10.57 -31.50 98.16
CA LEU A 1072 -10.74 -30.27 97.35
C LEU A 1072 -9.40 -29.52 97.22
N THR A 1073 -9.34 -28.56 96.28
CA THR A 1073 -8.35 -27.44 96.06
C THR A 1073 -7.51 -27.40 94.77
N VAL A 1074 -7.79 -28.24 93.75
CA VAL A 1074 -7.16 -28.08 92.40
C VAL A 1074 -8.17 -27.93 91.24
N LEU A 1075 -9.42 -28.38 91.41
CA LEU A 1075 -10.35 -28.64 90.30
C LEU A 1075 -11.03 -27.42 89.62
N ASN A 1076 -10.82 -26.18 90.07
CA ASN A 1076 -11.44 -25.01 89.44
C ASN A 1076 -10.76 -24.55 88.13
N GLY A 1077 -9.56 -25.05 87.80
CA GLY A 1077 -8.82 -24.63 86.59
C GLY A 1077 -9.29 -25.32 85.31
N GLU A 1078 -9.34 -26.66 85.30
CA GLU A 1078 -9.55 -27.43 84.05
C GLU A 1078 -10.97 -27.32 83.48
N GLN A 1079 -11.99 -27.24 84.35
CA GLN A 1079 -13.37 -27.09 83.89
C GLN A 1079 -13.61 -25.71 83.25
N TRP A 1080 -12.99 -24.66 83.80
CA TRP A 1080 -12.96 -23.33 83.19
C TRP A 1080 -12.17 -23.32 81.87
N LEU A 1081 -11.02 -24.01 81.79
CA LEU A 1081 -10.24 -24.13 80.55
C LEU A 1081 -10.98 -24.86 79.42
N ARG A 1082 -11.77 -25.91 79.71
CA ARG A 1082 -12.61 -26.56 78.70
C ARG A 1082 -13.81 -25.71 78.29
N GLN A 1083 -14.52 -25.11 79.26
CA GLN A 1083 -15.64 -24.22 78.93
C GLN A 1083 -15.19 -23.00 78.14
N THR A 1084 -14.01 -22.44 78.41
CA THR A 1084 -13.44 -21.34 77.61
C THR A 1084 -12.92 -21.81 76.25
N SER A 1085 -12.39 -23.02 76.09
CA SER A 1085 -12.04 -23.53 74.75
C SER A 1085 -13.27 -23.80 73.89
N ASP A 1086 -14.32 -24.38 74.45
CA ASP A 1086 -15.54 -24.72 73.71
C ASP A 1086 -16.31 -23.44 73.34
N LEU A 1087 -16.32 -22.44 74.24
CA LEU A 1087 -16.81 -21.10 73.96
C LEU A 1087 -15.98 -20.38 72.88
N ALA A 1088 -14.64 -20.51 72.91
CA ALA A 1088 -13.77 -19.90 71.90
C ALA A 1088 -13.93 -20.55 70.52
N VAL A 1089 -14.04 -21.88 70.45
CA VAL A 1089 -14.30 -22.61 69.20
C VAL A 1089 -15.68 -22.24 68.65
N THR A 1090 -16.72 -22.22 69.48
CA THR A 1090 -18.06 -21.82 69.02
C THR A 1090 -18.15 -20.35 68.60
N LEU A 1091 -17.54 -19.40 69.34
CA LEU A 1091 -17.42 -18.01 68.86
C LEU A 1091 -16.64 -17.93 67.55
N SER A 1092 -15.53 -18.67 67.41
CA SER A 1092 -14.71 -18.62 66.20
C SER A 1092 -15.47 -19.10 64.96
N GLY A 1093 -16.24 -20.20 65.09
CA GLY A 1093 -17.10 -20.73 64.05
C GLY A 1093 -18.27 -19.80 63.71
N VAL A 1094 -18.88 -19.16 64.70
CA VAL A 1094 -19.92 -18.14 64.48
C VAL A 1094 -19.35 -16.90 63.78
N CYS A 1095 -18.20 -16.39 64.19
CA CYS A 1095 -17.53 -15.27 63.53
C CYS A 1095 -17.10 -15.60 62.09
N LEU A 1096 -16.60 -16.82 61.84
CA LEU A 1096 -16.27 -17.29 60.49
C LEU A 1096 -17.52 -17.46 59.62
N CYS A 1097 -18.60 -18.05 60.16
CA CYS A 1097 -19.86 -18.19 59.43
C CYS A 1097 -20.49 -16.84 59.10
N ALA A 1098 -20.50 -15.91 60.07
CA ALA A 1098 -20.96 -14.53 59.86
C ALA A 1098 -20.12 -13.80 58.80
N PHE A 1099 -18.78 -13.91 58.87
CA PHE A 1099 -17.86 -13.34 57.89
C PHE A 1099 -18.12 -13.89 56.48
N TRP A 1100 -18.14 -15.22 56.31
CA TRP A 1100 -18.37 -15.86 55.01
C TRP A 1100 -19.76 -15.58 54.45
N THR A 1101 -20.81 -15.53 55.29
CA THR A 1101 -22.15 -15.13 54.83
C THR A 1101 -22.23 -13.65 54.47
N THR A 1102 -21.54 -12.75 55.18
CA THR A 1102 -21.45 -11.33 54.74
C THR A 1102 -20.60 -11.14 53.49
N PHE A 1103 -19.58 -11.97 53.25
CA PHE A 1103 -18.78 -11.91 52.04
C PHE A 1103 -19.57 -12.44 50.84
N LEU A 1104 -20.25 -13.58 50.97
CA LEU A 1104 -21.17 -14.13 49.97
C LEU A 1104 -22.30 -13.14 49.65
N TYR A 1105 -22.86 -12.44 50.65
CA TYR A 1105 -23.87 -11.38 50.45
C TYR A 1105 -23.37 -10.15 49.67
N HIS A 1106 -22.04 -9.90 49.63
CA HIS A 1106 -21.44 -8.83 48.82
C HIS A 1106 -20.94 -9.31 47.44
N LEU A 1107 -20.90 -10.63 47.22
CA LEU A 1107 -20.40 -11.31 46.02
C LEU A 1107 -21.53 -11.79 45.08
N LEU A 1108 -22.70 -12.12 45.66
CA LEU A 1108 -23.94 -12.52 44.99
C LEU A 1108 -24.90 -11.33 44.79
#